data_AF-A0A7K3XLZ2-F1
#
_entry.id   AF-A0A7K3XLZ2-F1
#
_cell.length_a   1.000
_cell.length_b   1.000
_cell.length_c   1.000
_cell.angle_alpha   90.00
_cell.angle_beta   90.00
_cell.angle_gamma   90.00
#
_symmetry.space_group_name_H-M   'P 1'
#
loop_
_entity.id
_entity.type
_entity.pdbx_description
1 polymer ?
#
loop_
_entity_poly.entity_id
_entity_poly.type
_entity_poly.pdbx_seq_one_letter_code
_entity_poly.pdbx_strand_id
1 'polypeptide(L)'
;MQLIFVIQVARRICQGGRLFGSSGGVKGIDTTVHSFFTTSRLFSYVNHLAIATRFVIALTLMLLAFGISTSFAQVAGDYRSIATGNWNALATWERYDGTTSTWLPPVLVQGWPGEFAGTGLVTIQAGHNISIAGNVTTVTLGAVTVNGALTLSDDAVFTLNTNQLKVTTVVGKIDFGKKSRLKLPINTIISVTTGALVGSCSNNVEIYIGNVQYYACVGGGGACGNFNDLMVNGGNPIITLTSGAGTNIQPVCPNRPITNITYAINGGGPTGGIITGLPTGVTGTYNAGVYTISGTPTVQPAVPVIYNYTLTSAATNVCTNPTAVGTITVNPVTNVLITPPTPVCAPAKVDLTAAAVTFGSTLGLTFTYWTDALATISYATPVAATPGTYYIKGTSAAGCYDIKPVVVPANPLIMITNPPDICSPSTVDLTSASVTSGSTAGLTYTYWIDASVTISYATPAVASPGTYYIKGTSAGGCYDIKPVVVTSSTKLVVNALIATCVLATVDLYTAVSATSTPGLILGYYSDASATTFYATPTTATPGTYYIKGTLAGCWDLKKVVVTVATPLPTAAGTITGISPVCPGATGIVYSIPAITDATGYLWTLPPGATITGGDNTNSITVSFSPTATSGNFTVLGTNSCGNGIASSPYALIVDPLPAAAGPITGSSSVCQGASGEIYTIAVIPHADVNGYVWTLPPGATITAGANTNSITVSFDATSTPDILTVKGTNGCGDGTSVNLNINVTPSVGTPVFADGASSSRPQLAQKVLYTATANYASTITYTLDANSVTAGNSIDPNTGEVNFLAGWSGTSVITANAKGCGVPTTAIHTVTTVTSTIGATWCFALFTQTGAITNNGSTVKGNVGTNAGAITGFTAANLDGNISEASDPVSVQASADVIAAYSDLNAIACGVIVTGTSLGSGQTLTPNVYCLGGALNITGDLILDAQGDPNALFIFKVGGALSTLTNAKIILINGASKYNVYWRVYGAVELNTGTQFSGTIVGEGAITLNGSTLNGRALAILGAIVLNGSVITSNCSPMIVVGSTNKPTFNTSGPFGFCVENIHEAVYDPIAIDIISPDRPDYYTLKAGDPPLDIITATYASPDCAIAVGYILHWSITDNAGLPVKSVSNVFLTNITGQVSDYTKATSATTTDIIFQGAANSVVTYKIIYWLEDPCGKLSDIKVNTITINPRPNIQ
;
A
#
# COMPACT_ATOMS: atom_id res chain seq x y z
N MET A 1 11.91 9.57 41.45
CA MET A 1 10.71 10.21 40.87
C MET A 1 10.50 11.68 41.29
N GLN A 2 11.45 12.37 41.96
CA GLN A 2 11.32 13.81 42.31
C GLN A 2 12.29 14.75 41.57
N LEU A 3 13.08 14.27 40.61
CA LEU A 3 13.97 15.11 39.78
C LEU A 3 13.26 15.72 38.55
N ILE A 4 12.03 15.29 38.25
CA ILE A 4 11.25 15.73 37.08
C ILE A 4 10.55 17.08 37.33
N PHE A 5 10.35 17.49 38.60
CA PHE A 5 9.65 18.74 38.92
C PHE A 5 10.54 19.98 38.79
N VAL A 6 11.87 19.84 38.94
CA VAL A 6 12.81 21.00 38.92
C VAL A 6 13.19 21.42 37.50
N ILE A 7 13.21 20.49 36.54
CA ILE A 7 13.52 20.81 35.12
C ILE A 7 12.32 21.44 34.41
N GLN A 8 11.08 21.13 34.84
CA GLN A 8 9.85 21.71 34.26
C GLN A 8 9.60 23.17 34.68
N VAL A 9 10.17 23.63 35.80
CA VAL A 9 10.06 25.04 36.23
C VAL A 9 11.11 25.91 35.52
N ALA A 10 12.31 25.41 35.26
CA ALA A 10 13.34 26.14 34.50
C ALA A 10 12.97 26.31 33.01
N ARG A 11 12.21 25.37 32.41
CA ARG A 11 11.69 25.52 31.04
C ARG A 11 10.54 26.51 30.91
N ARG A 12 9.74 26.75 31.96
CA ARG A 12 8.64 27.76 31.92
C ARG A 12 9.12 29.20 32.08
N ILE A 13 10.34 29.45 32.55
CA ILE A 13 10.88 30.81 32.72
C ILE A 13 11.56 31.34 31.43
N CYS A 14 11.93 30.47 30.48
CA CYS A 14 12.50 30.88 29.18
C CYS A 14 11.49 30.94 28.01
N GLN A 15 10.19 30.72 28.22
CA GLN A 15 9.16 30.82 27.17
C GLN A 15 8.06 31.87 27.47
N GLY A 16 8.38 32.90 28.23
CA GLY A 16 7.50 34.05 28.48
C GLY A 16 8.01 35.32 27.82
N GLY A 17 7.90 35.43 26.49
CA GLY A 17 8.32 36.62 25.76
C GLY A 17 7.55 36.81 24.46
N ARG A 18 6.34 37.35 24.53
CA ARG A 18 5.63 37.93 23.37
C ARG A 18 5.10 39.31 23.76
N LEU A 19 5.77 40.37 23.32
CA LEU A 19 5.13 41.63 22.93
C LEU A 19 5.99 42.31 21.82
N PHE A 20 5.40 42.35 20.62
CA PHE A 20 5.58 43.24 19.47
C PHE A 20 6.93 43.89 19.10
N GLY A 21 7.31 43.76 17.81
CA GLY A 21 8.23 44.69 17.14
C GLY A 21 8.95 44.08 15.94
N SER A 22 8.83 44.71 14.77
CA SER A 22 9.27 44.28 13.45
C SER A 22 10.77 44.40 13.16
N SER A 23 11.16 43.73 12.07
CA SER A 23 12.24 44.05 11.10
C SER A 23 13.71 43.86 11.50
N GLY A 24 14.40 43.05 10.68
CA GLY A 24 15.71 43.42 10.11
C GLY A 24 16.95 42.74 10.70
N GLY A 25 17.52 41.80 9.93
CA GLY A 25 18.96 41.60 9.72
C GLY A 25 19.89 41.35 10.91
N VAL A 26 20.66 40.26 10.86
CA VAL A 26 22.11 40.28 10.56
C VAL A 26 22.70 38.86 10.71
N LYS A 27 23.51 38.52 9.71
CA LYS A 27 24.38 37.34 9.58
C LYS A 27 25.34 37.13 10.76
N GLY A 28 25.50 35.86 11.13
CA GLY A 28 26.78 35.15 11.26
C GLY A 28 27.78 35.63 12.31
N ILE A 29 27.96 34.84 13.38
CA ILE A 29 29.25 34.66 14.06
C ILE A 29 29.42 33.19 14.45
N ASP A 30 30.59 32.69 14.11
CA ASP A 30 31.19 31.38 14.38
C ASP A 30 31.45 31.19 15.90
N THR A 31 31.13 30.03 16.46
CA THR A 31 31.40 29.72 17.88
C THR A 31 32.20 28.43 18.02
N THR A 32 33.51 28.58 17.83
CA THR A 32 34.49 27.88 18.66
C THR A 32 34.62 28.62 20.01
N VAL A 33 35.12 27.91 21.03
CA VAL A 33 35.34 28.34 22.43
C VAL A 33 34.17 28.08 23.40
N HIS A 34 34.04 26.82 23.83
CA HIS A 34 33.52 26.50 25.16
C HIS A 34 34.71 26.23 26.10
N SER A 35 35.11 27.23 26.88
CA SER A 35 35.88 27.01 28.10
C SER A 35 35.64 28.15 29.11
N PHE A 36 35.50 27.73 30.38
CA PHE A 36 35.49 28.51 31.63
C PHE A 36 34.22 29.27 32.05
N PHE A 37 33.50 28.69 33.02
CA PHE A 37 32.91 29.46 34.13
C PHE A 37 33.75 29.23 35.38
N THR A 38 34.44 30.28 35.85
CA THR A 38 35.04 30.33 37.19
C THR A 38 34.04 30.91 38.19
N THR A 39 34.20 30.52 39.46
CA THR A 39 33.32 30.73 40.62
C THR A 39 33.08 32.19 41.06
N SER A 40 33.57 33.19 40.33
CA SER A 40 33.62 34.58 40.80
C SER A 40 32.41 35.46 40.44
N ARG A 41 31.41 34.96 39.69
CA ARG A 41 30.24 35.77 39.29
C ARG A 41 28.88 35.36 39.87
N LEU A 42 28.84 34.35 40.76
CA LEU A 42 27.59 33.97 41.43
C LEU A 42 27.17 34.97 42.54
N PHE A 43 28.12 35.75 43.08
CA PHE A 43 27.89 36.59 44.26
C PHE A 43 27.07 37.86 43.98
N SER A 44 27.06 38.35 42.75
CA SER A 44 26.36 39.60 42.39
C SER A 44 24.84 39.42 42.24
N TYR A 45 24.37 38.21 41.92
CA TYR A 45 22.94 37.94 41.66
C TYR A 45 22.12 37.64 42.93
N VAL A 46 22.76 37.24 44.03
CA VAL A 46 22.09 36.90 45.29
C VAL A 46 21.65 38.16 46.06
N ASN A 47 22.20 39.33 45.73
CA ASN A 47 21.95 40.56 46.47
C ASN A 47 20.64 41.31 46.10
N HIS A 48 19.85 40.82 45.14
CA HIS A 48 18.59 41.47 44.74
C HIS A 48 17.31 40.69 45.08
N LEU A 49 17.38 39.54 45.74
CA LEU A 49 16.18 38.82 46.20
C LEU A 49 15.74 39.26 47.61
N ALA A 50 14.43 39.41 47.78
CA ALA A 50 13.77 39.77 49.04
C ALA A 50 14.13 38.79 50.18
N ILE A 51 14.19 39.31 51.41
CA ILE A 51 14.66 38.59 52.61
C ILE A 51 13.95 37.24 52.83
N ALA A 52 12.66 37.14 52.50
CA ALA A 52 11.91 35.88 52.60
C ALA A 52 12.41 34.80 51.62
N THR A 53 12.82 35.19 50.41
CA THR A 53 13.34 34.26 49.40
C THR A 53 14.78 33.83 49.71
N ARG A 54 15.57 34.70 50.36
CA ARG A 54 16.89 34.33 50.90
C ARG A 54 16.77 33.35 52.05
N PHE A 55 15.77 33.50 52.92
CA PHE A 55 15.52 32.56 54.01
C PHE A 55 15.04 31.21 53.49
N VAL A 56 14.18 31.17 52.47
CA VAL A 56 13.73 29.91 51.86
C VAL A 56 14.85 29.23 51.08
N ILE A 57 15.70 29.97 50.36
CA ILE A 57 16.86 29.41 49.64
C ILE A 57 17.95 28.98 50.61
N ALA A 58 18.21 29.72 51.70
CA ALA A 58 19.16 29.31 52.73
C ALA A 58 18.64 28.16 53.60
N LEU A 59 17.33 28.09 53.87
CA LEU A 59 16.69 26.99 54.59
C LEU A 59 16.59 25.73 53.71
N THR A 60 16.36 25.87 52.40
CA THR A 60 16.43 24.74 51.47
C THR A 60 17.86 24.32 51.18
N LEU A 61 18.84 25.22 51.08
CA LEU A 61 20.26 24.87 51.02
C LEU A 61 20.76 24.30 52.35
N MET A 62 20.26 24.73 53.51
CA MET A 62 20.51 24.09 54.80
C MET A 62 19.84 22.72 54.88
N LEU A 63 18.60 22.55 54.43
CA LEU A 63 17.91 21.25 54.40
C LEU A 63 18.51 20.30 53.34
N LEU A 64 19.11 20.81 52.27
CA LEU A 64 19.91 20.05 51.29
C LEU A 64 21.32 19.75 51.81
N ALA A 65 21.91 20.61 52.64
CA ALA A 65 23.19 20.36 53.32
C ALA A 65 23.06 19.43 54.54
N PHE A 66 21.90 19.43 55.21
CA PHE A 66 21.57 18.55 56.34
C PHE A 66 20.81 17.28 55.92
N GLY A 67 20.43 17.14 54.64
CA GLY A 67 19.69 15.98 54.12
C GLY A 67 20.56 14.83 53.59
N ILE A 68 21.86 15.04 53.36
CA ILE A 68 22.79 13.98 52.91
C ILE A 68 24.19 14.22 53.49
N SER A 69 24.28 14.21 54.82
CA SER A 69 25.49 13.75 55.49
C SER A 69 25.10 12.66 56.47
N THR A 70 24.68 11.52 55.93
CA THR A 70 24.94 10.27 56.65
C THR A 70 26.46 10.14 56.70
N SER A 71 27.04 10.58 57.82
CA SER A 71 28.34 10.12 58.26
C SER A 71 28.43 8.62 58.00
N PHE A 72 29.41 8.16 57.23
CA PHE A 72 29.73 6.75 57.09
C PHE A 72 30.22 6.25 58.46
N ALA A 73 29.30 5.89 59.34
CA ALA A 73 29.62 4.99 60.42
C ALA A 73 29.85 3.62 59.77
N GLN A 74 31.06 3.11 59.90
CA GLN A 74 31.41 1.76 59.45
C GLN A 74 30.52 0.76 60.18
N VAL A 75 29.96 -0.21 59.47
CA VAL A 75 29.04 -1.22 60.01
C VAL A 75 29.71 -2.59 59.99
N ALA A 76 29.38 -3.44 60.96
CA ALA A 76 29.88 -4.81 61.01
C ALA A 76 29.64 -5.50 59.66
N GLY A 77 30.71 -6.00 59.04
CA GLY A 77 30.65 -6.62 57.71
C GLY A 77 31.04 -5.71 56.54
N ASP A 78 31.36 -4.45 56.77
CA ASP A 78 32.03 -3.61 55.77
C ASP A 78 33.46 -4.12 55.54
N TYR A 79 33.94 -4.05 54.30
CA TYR A 79 35.27 -4.43 53.87
C TYR A 79 36.04 -3.23 53.32
N ARG A 80 37.34 -3.20 53.53
CA ARG A 80 38.23 -2.31 52.78
C ARG A 80 39.55 -3.01 52.45
N SER A 81 40.20 -2.60 51.38
CA SER A 81 41.50 -3.17 51.02
C SER A 81 42.58 -2.69 51.98
N ILE A 82 43.43 -3.60 52.45
CA ILE A 82 44.60 -3.30 53.30
C ILE A 82 45.91 -3.34 52.51
N ALA A 83 45.91 -3.98 51.35
CA ALA A 83 47.05 -4.06 50.45
C ALA A 83 46.60 -4.24 48.98
N THR A 84 47.55 -4.09 48.06
CA THR A 84 47.42 -4.54 46.66
C THR A 84 47.41 -6.06 46.61
N GLY A 85 46.49 -6.65 45.85
CA GLY A 85 46.32 -8.11 45.81
C GLY A 85 45.12 -8.57 44.99
N ASN A 86 44.84 -9.87 44.98
CA ASN A 86 43.68 -10.44 44.28
C ASN A 86 42.40 -10.25 45.10
N TRP A 87 41.26 -9.98 44.46
CA TRP A 87 39.96 -9.83 45.12
C TRP A 87 39.58 -11.03 45.97
N ASN A 88 39.88 -12.25 45.51
CA ASN A 88 39.52 -13.49 46.23
C ASN A 88 40.58 -13.94 47.26
N ALA A 89 41.57 -13.10 47.57
CA ALA A 89 42.57 -13.40 48.60
C ALA A 89 42.24 -12.68 49.91
N LEU A 90 42.16 -13.43 51.02
CA LEU A 90 41.84 -12.86 52.34
C LEU A 90 42.84 -11.78 52.79
N ALA A 91 44.12 -11.93 52.46
CA ALA A 91 45.18 -10.98 52.80
C ALA A 91 45.04 -9.61 52.13
N THR A 92 44.21 -9.51 51.08
CA THR A 92 43.92 -8.25 50.38
C THR A 92 43.01 -7.34 51.20
N TRP A 93 42.24 -7.91 52.13
CA TRP A 93 41.12 -7.24 52.77
C TRP A 93 41.26 -7.18 54.29
N GLU A 94 40.62 -6.19 54.88
CA GLU A 94 40.25 -6.14 56.29
C GLU A 94 38.73 -5.91 56.39
N ARG A 95 38.12 -6.50 57.41
CA ARG A 95 36.67 -6.47 57.66
C ARG A 95 36.41 -5.73 58.96
N TYR A 96 35.43 -4.84 58.96
CA TYR A 96 35.00 -4.12 60.15
C TYR A 96 34.16 -5.04 61.04
N ASP A 97 34.56 -5.20 62.30
CA ASP A 97 33.92 -6.14 63.22
C ASP A 97 32.66 -5.59 63.88
N GLY A 98 32.53 -4.26 63.96
CA GLY A 98 31.45 -3.52 64.62
C GLY A 98 31.31 -3.74 66.13
N THR A 99 32.02 -4.72 66.72
CA THR A 99 32.02 -5.02 68.15
C THR A 99 33.14 -4.28 68.88
N THR A 100 34.32 -4.18 68.28
CA THR A 100 35.45 -3.40 68.84
C THR A 100 35.72 -2.11 68.07
N SER A 101 34.94 -1.85 67.02
CA SER A 101 35.15 -0.72 66.08
C SER A 101 36.53 -0.76 65.42
N THR A 102 37.09 -1.95 65.26
CA THR A 102 38.40 -2.14 64.63
C THR A 102 38.26 -2.88 63.30
N TRP A 103 39.27 -2.68 62.46
CA TRP A 103 39.43 -3.43 61.23
C TRP A 103 40.36 -4.60 61.50
N LEU A 104 39.90 -5.80 61.16
CA LEU A 104 40.63 -7.04 61.41
C LEU A 104 40.75 -7.84 60.11
N PRO A 105 41.82 -8.64 59.94
CA PRO A 105 41.92 -9.58 58.82
C PRO A 105 40.72 -10.55 58.82
N PRO A 106 40.04 -10.77 57.68
CA PRO A 106 38.93 -11.70 57.59
C PRO A 106 39.42 -13.13 57.83
N VAL A 107 38.67 -13.88 58.62
CA VAL A 107 38.92 -15.32 58.83
C VAL A 107 38.23 -16.16 57.75
N LEU A 108 38.64 -17.42 57.57
CA LEU A 108 38.12 -18.31 56.51
C LEU A 108 36.58 -18.42 56.47
N VAL A 109 35.91 -18.34 57.63
CA VAL A 109 34.43 -18.39 57.72
C VAL A 109 33.74 -17.08 57.33
N GLN A 110 34.47 -15.97 57.24
CA GLN A 110 33.97 -14.66 56.80
C GLN A 110 34.28 -14.42 55.32
N GLY A 111 35.35 -15.02 54.81
CA GLY A 111 35.70 -15.03 53.40
C GLY A 111 36.21 -13.68 52.87
N TRP A 112 36.39 -13.63 51.56
CA TRP A 112 36.63 -12.37 50.83
C TRP A 112 35.30 -11.64 50.52
N PRO A 113 35.30 -10.35 50.14
CA PRO A 113 34.08 -9.59 49.97
C PRO A 113 33.15 -10.17 48.90
N GLY A 114 31.97 -10.62 49.31
CA GLY A 114 31.02 -11.28 48.41
C GLY A 114 31.23 -12.78 48.25
N GLU A 115 32.08 -13.44 49.04
CA GLU A 115 32.12 -14.91 49.10
C GLU A 115 30.88 -15.47 49.80
N PHE A 116 30.48 -14.83 50.91
CA PHE A 116 29.33 -15.18 51.72
C PHE A 116 28.38 -14.00 51.94
N ALA A 117 27.13 -14.31 52.26
CA ALA A 117 26.09 -13.31 52.52
C ALA A 117 26.42 -12.47 53.77
N GLY A 118 25.93 -11.24 53.83
CA GLY A 118 26.25 -10.31 54.93
C GLY A 118 27.53 -9.49 54.72
N THR A 119 28.03 -9.44 53.48
CA THR A 119 29.04 -8.47 53.04
C THR A 119 28.39 -7.09 52.93
N GLY A 120 28.87 -6.13 53.72
CA GLY A 120 28.43 -4.73 53.72
C GLY A 120 29.03 -3.91 52.59
N LEU A 121 29.40 -2.67 52.88
CA LEU A 121 30.08 -1.78 51.93
C LEU A 121 31.50 -2.27 51.67
N VAL A 122 31.95 -2.24 50.41
CA VAL A 122 33.31 -2.65 50.02
C VAL A 122 34.07 -1.44 49.50
N THR A 123 35.21 -1.10 50.10
CA THR A 123 36.05 0.04 49.69
C THR A 123 37.42 -0.41 49.24
N ILE A 124 37.77 -0.18 47.98
CA ILE A 124 39.18 -0.23 47.54
C ILE A 124 39.81 1.11 47.89
N GLN A 125 40.73 1.10 48.85
CA GLN A 125 41.44 2.31 49.29
C GLN A 125 42.35 2.87 48.20
N ALA A 126 42.62 4.18 48.29
CA ALA A 126 43.55 4.85 47.37
C ALA A 126 44.96 4.27 47.51
N GLY A 127 45.66 4.10 46.38
CA GLY A 127 47.00 3.48 46.33
C GLY A 127 47.01 1.96 46.25
N HIS A 128 45.88 1.28 46.52
CA HIS A 128 45.77 -0.17 46.35
C HIS A 128 45.28 -0.53 44.94
N ASN A 129 45.86 -1.58 44.35
CA ASN A 129 45.38 -2.19 43.13
C ASN A 129 44.83 -3.59 43.42
N ILE A 130 43.52 -3.76 43.24
CA ILE A 130 42.86 -5.05 43.44
C ILE A 130 42.68 -5.70 42.08
N SER A 131 43.33 -6.85 41.86
CA SER A 131 43.23 -7.59 40.61
C SER A 131 42.15 -8.68 40.66
N ILE A 132 41.57 -8.97 39.49
CA ILE A 132 40.72 -10.13 39.23
C ILE A 132 41.46 -11.04 38.27
N ALA A 133 42.06 -12.11 38.80
CA ALA A 133 42.68 -13.17 38.02
C ALA A 133 41.69 -14.35 37.90
N GLY A 134 41.11 -14.53 36.70
CA GLY A 134 40.08 -15.55 36.44
C GLY A 134 38.65 -15.12 36.76
N ASN A 135 37.69 -16.05 36.64
CA ASN A 135 36.27 -15.75 36.86
C ASN A 135 35.95 -15.64 38.35
N VAL A 136 35.35 -14.52 38.76
CA VAL A 136 34.89 -14.28 40.13
C VAL A 136 33.40 -13.96 40.11
N THR A 137 32.62 -14.67 40.92
CA THR A 137 31.19 -14.39 41.10
C THR A 137 30.93 -14.15 42.57
N THR A 138 30.38 -12.98 42.88
CA THR A 138 30.07 -12.57 44.25
C THR A 138 28.62 -12.91 44.60
N VAL A 139 28.28 -13.17 45.85
CA VAL A 139 26.90 -13.08 46.35
C VAL A 139 26.51 -11.61 46.57
N THR A 140 25.25 -11.33 46.93
CA THR A 140 24.80 -9.95 47.15
C THR A 140 25.64 -9.26 48.22
N LEU A 141 26.22 -8.11 47.85
CA LEU A 141 27.01 -7.23 48.72
C LEU A 141 26.53 -5.78 48.62
N GLY A 142 26.92 -4.97 49.60
CA GLY A 142 26.59 -3.54 49.65
C GLY A 142 27.25 -2.72 48.52
N ALA A 143 27.28 -1.40 48.66
CA ALA A 143 27.90 -0.55 47.65
C ALA A 143 29.41 -0.84 47.53
N VAL A 144 29.92 -0.86 46.30
CA VAL A 144 31.36 -0.98 46.02
C VAL A 144 31.91 0.39 45.66
N THR A 145 32.90 0.85 46.41
CA THR A 145 33.59 2.12 46.19
C THR A 145 35.04 1.88 45.80
N VAL A 146 35.45 2.37 44.63
CA VAL A 146 36.81 2.26 44.10
C VAL A 146 37.53 3.60 44.22
N ASN A 147 38.44 3.71 45.18
CA ASN A 147 39.31 4.89 45.36
C ASN A 147 40.75 4.65 44.89
N GLY A 148 41.15 3.39 44.70
CA GLY A 148 42.40 2.96 44.09
C GLY A 148 42.17 2.41 42.68
N ALA A 149 42.68 1.21 42.39
CA ALA A 149 42.44 0.52 41.11
C ALA A 149 41.73 -0.82 41.31
N LEU A 150 40.77 -1.13 40.44
CA LEU A 150 40.19 -2.45 40.25
C LEU A 150 40.59 -2.95 38.86
N THR A 151 41.52 -3.90 38.78
CA THR A 151 42.10 -4.36 37.51
C THR A 151 41.56 -5.74 37.14
N LEU A 152 40.96 -5.88 35.97
CA LEU A 152 40.56 -7.18 35.42
C LEU A 152 41.67 -7.66 34.48
N SER A 153 42.42 -8.70 34.88
CA SER A 153 43.74 -9.01 34.31
C SER A 153 43.84 -10.26 33.42
N ASP A 154 42.90 -11.21 33.45
CA ASP A 154 43.05 -12.53 32.78
C ASP A 154 41.75 -13.11 32.18
N ASP A 155 41.34 -12.68 30.98
CA ASP A 155 40.09 -13.14 30.30
C ASP A 155 38.88 -13.28 31.25
N ALA A 156 38.81 -12.37 32.22
CA ALA A 156 38.11 -12.60 33.47
C ALA A 156 36.64 -12.17 33.35
N VAL A 157 35.72 -13.03 33.77
CA VAL A 157 34.32 -12.67 34.02
C VAL A 157 34.17 -12.32 35.50
N PHE A 158 33.92 -11.04 35.79
CA PHE A 158 33.60 -10.57 37.12
C PHE A 158 32.10 -10.33 37.25
N THR A 159 31.40 -11.22 37.94
CA THR A 159 29.98 -11.07 38.27
C THR A 159 29.85 -10.43 39.65
N LEU A 160 29.66 -9.11 39.64
CA LEU A 160 29.59 -8.28 40.85
C LEU A 160 28.13 -8.00 41.22
N ASN A 161 27.60 -8.73 42.20
CA ASN A 161 26.23 -8.62 42.65
C ASN A 161 26.06 -7.48 43.67
N THR A 162 26.19 -6.25 43.21
CA THR A 162 25.98 -5.02 43.99
C THR A 162 24.86 -4.16 43.38
N ASN A 163 24.21 -3.33 44.20
CA ASN A 163 23.26 -2.32 43.75
C ASN A 163 23.93 -0.98 43.38
N GLN A 164 25.19 -0.78 43.77
CA GLN A 164 25.93 0.46 43.53
C GLN A 164 27.42 0.20 43.31
N LEU A 165 27.94 0.70 42.18
CA LEU A 165 29.37 0.73 41.88
C LEU A 165 29.81 2.18 41.67
N LYS A 166 30.70 2.66 42.53
CA LYS A 166 31.12 4.06 42.59
C LYS A 166 32.63 4.19 42.46
N VAL A 167 33.11 5.09 41.60
CA VAL A 167 34.54 5.43 41.47
C VAL A 167 34.70 6.91 41.82
N THR A 168 35.38 7.24 42.93
CA THR A 168 35.20 8.56 43.59
C THR A 168 36.44 9.45 43.73
N THR A 169 37.62 8.98 43.34
CA THR A 169 38.87 9.76 43.44
C THR A 169 39.43 10.04 42.05
N VAL A 170 40.27 11.08 41.92
CA VAL A 170 40.97 11.40 40.65
C VAL A 170 41.88 10.25 40.19
N VAL A 171 42.32 9.40 41.13
CA VAL A 171 43.14 8.21 40.90
C VAL A 171 42.32 6.91 40.84
N GLY A 172 41.03 6.98 41.13
CA GLY A 172 40.11 5.86 41.14
C GLY A 172 39.90 5.34 39.73
N LYS A 173 40.23 4.08 39.46
CA LYS A 173 40.03 3.48 38.14
C LYS A 173 39.55 2.03 38.18
N ILE A 174 38.74 1.67 37.19
CA ILE A 174 38.51 0.29 36.80
C ILE A 174 39.32 0.07 35.51
N ASP A 175 40.28 -0.84 35.58
CA ASP A 175 41.26 -1.09 34.53
C ASP A 175 40.98 -2.45 33.86
N PHE A 176 40.66 -2.43 32.57
CA PHE A 176 40.40 -3.61 31.75
C PHE A 176 41.67 -4.00 30.99
N GLY A 177 42.55 -4.73 31.68
CA GLY A 177 43.90 -5.02 31.19
C GLY A 177 43.99 -6.05 30.06
N LYS A 178 43.00 -6.94 29.94
CA LYS A 178 42.85 -7.96 28.87
C LYS A 178 41.36 -8.16 28.52
N LYS A 179 41.02 -9.21 27.75
CA LYS A 179 39.64 -9.72 27.62
C LYS A 179 39.00 -9.78 29.01
N SER A 180 37.88 -9.11 29.19
CA SER A 180 37.31 -8.91 30.53
C SER A 180 35.85 -8.54 30.42
N ARG A 181 35.02 -9.15 31.27
CA ARG A 181 33.56 -8.98 31.27
C ARG A 181 33.10 -8.62 32.68
N LEU A 182 32.54 -7.43 32.85
CA LEU A 182 31.93 -6.99 34.10
C LEU A 182 30.41 -7.22 34.01
N LYS A 183 29.85 -8.07 34.88
CA LYS A 183 28.41 -8.33 34.95
C LYS A 183 27.83 -7.76 36.24
N LEU A 184 26.78 -6.97 36.13
CA LEU A 184 26.09 -6.30 37.23
C LEU A 184 24.59 -6.67 37.22
N PRO A 185 23.90 -6.71 38.37
CA PRO A 185 22.46 -6.90 38.45
C PRO A 185 21.65 -5.81 37.70
N ILE A 186 20.40 -6.15 37.36
CA ILE A 186 19.42 -5.14 36.92
C ILE A 186 19.26 -4.04 37.98
N ASN A 187 19.11 -2.79 37.56
CA ASN A 187 19.01 -1.59 38.41
C ASN A 187 20.28 -1.16 39.17
N THR A 188 21.45 -1.74 38.86
CA THR A 188 22.71 -1.26 39.45
C THR A 188 22.99 0.19 39.05
N ILE A 189 23.32 1.04 40.03
CA ILE A 189 23.74 2.42 39.78
C ILE A 189 25.26 2.44 39.64
N ILE A 190 25.76 2.85 38.47
CA ILE A 190 27.18 3.07 38.22
C ILE A 190 27.45 4.57 38.26
N SER A 191 28.44 4.99 39.03
CA SER A 191 28.86 6.39 39.14
C SER A 191 30.36 6.48 38.99
N VAL A 192 30.83 7.06 37.88
CA VAL A 192 32.23 7.14 37.47
C VAL A 192 32.60 8.58 37.13
N THR A 193 33.79 9.03 37.52
CA THR A 193 34.36 10.32 37.10
C THR A 193 35.05 10.20 35.76
N THR A 194 35.15 11.27 34.96
CA THR A 194 35.84 11.27 33.65
C THR A 194 37.23 10.60 33.73
N GLY A 195 37.50 9.63 32.86
CA GLY A 195 38.75 8.86 32.84
C GLY A 195 38.84 7.69 33.85
N ALA A 196 37.80 7.43 34.64
CA ALA A 196 37.79 6.35 35.65
C ALA A 196 37.64 4.93 35.07
N LEU A 197 37.24 4.79 33.80
CA LEU A 197 37.25 3.51 33.08
C LEU A 197 38.43 3.53 32.12
N VAL A 198 39.37 2.60 32.32
CA VAL A 198 40.63 2.55 31.58
C VAL A 198 40.76 1.17 30.94
N GLY A 199 41.22 1.12 29.69
CA GLY A 199 41.41 -0.13 28.97
C GLY A 199 41.61 0.11 27.48
N SER A 200 42.04 -0.93 26.75
CA SER A 200 42.15 -0.89 25.30
C SER A 200 40.98 -1.62 24.65
N CYS A 201 40.42 -1.06 23.58
CA CYS A 201 39.41 -1.74 22.78
C CYS A 201 39.93 -2.98 22.05
N SER A 202 41.26 -3.10 21.87
CA SER A 202 41.91 -4.33 21.41
C SER A 202 41.73 -5.51 22.36
N ASN A 203 41.28 -5.25 23.59
CA ASN A 203 41.13 -6.24 24.62
C ASN A 203 39.72 -6.84 24.69
N ASN A 204 38.75 -6.62 23.78
CA ASN A 204 37.40 -7.22 23.84
C ASN A 204 36.71 -7.07 25.21
N VAL A 205 36.51 -5.83 25.66
CA VAL A 205 35.90 -5.54 26.96
C VAL A 205 34.38 -5.49 26.86
N GLU A 206 33.66 -6.07 27.82
CA GLU A 206 32.20 -6.03 27.85
C GLU A 206 31.66 -5.68 29.24
N ILE A 207 30.58 -4.89 29.27
CA ILE A 207 29.83 -4.57 30.49
C ILE A 207 28.38 -5.00 30.29
N TYR A 208 27.86 -5.80 31.22
CA TYR A 208 26.48 -6.28 31.24
C TYR A 208 25.73 -5.74 32.45
N ILE A 209 24.48 -5.33 32.25
CA ILE A 209 23.52 -5.01 33.31
C ILE A 209 22.33 -5.95 33.14
N GLY A 210 22.16 -6.87 34.08
CA GLY A 210 21.32 -8.05 33.89
C GLY A 210 21.82 -8.90 32.72
N ASN A 211 20.92 -9.19 31.78
CA ASN A 211 21.25 -9.93 30.55
C ASN A 211 21.57 -9.00 29.36
N VAL A 212 21.53 -7.68 29.55
CA VAL A 212 21.74 -6.71 28.46
C VAL A 212 23.20 -6.32 28.39
N GLN A 213 23.82 -6.47 27.21
CA GLN A 213 25.14 -5.93 26.93
C GLN A 213 25.05 -4.41 26.80
N TYR A 214 25.46 -3.71 27.86
CA TYR A 214 25.38 -2.26 27.96
C TYR A 214 26.54 -1.58 27.22
N TYR A 215 27.70 -2.24 27.16
CA TYR A 215 28.87 -1.79 26.41
C TYR A 215 29.72 -2.98 25.93
N ALA A 216 30.31 -2.84 24.75
CA ALA A 216 31.28 -3.78 24.19
C ALA A 216 32.34 -2.99 23.41
N CYS A 217 33.62 -3.29 23.61
CA CYS A 217 34.70 -2.79 22.76
C CYS A 217 35.55 -3.93 22.23
N VAL A 218 35.40 -4.25 20.94
CA VAL A 218 36.00 -5.40 20.25
C VAL A 218 37.13 -4.90 19.33
N GLY A 219 38.30 -5.54 19.40
CA GLY A 219 39.53 -5.03 18.80
C GLY A 219 39.49 -4.85 17.28
N GLY A 220 39.96 -3.69 16.79
CA GLY A 220 40.21 -3.46 15.35
C GLY A 220 39.60 -2.19 14.72
N GLY A 221 39.06 -1.25 15.50
CA GLY A 221 38.43 -0.05 14.93
C GLY A 221 37.00 -0.27 14.40
N GLY A 222 36.27 -1.21 15.00
CA GLY A 222 34.85 -1.41 14.74
C GLY A 222 33.97 -0.30 15.30
N ALA A 223 32.72 -0.24 14.84
CA ALA A 223 31.73 0.83 15.07
C ALA A 223 31.24 1.03 16.52
N CYS A 224 31.80 0.33 17.51
CA CYS A 224 31.51 0.56 18.93
C CYS A 224 32.57 1.52 19.49
N GLY A 225 32.17 2.71 19.93
CA GLY A 225 33.05 3.77 20.38
C GLY A 225 34.06 3.41 21.51
N ASN A 226 34.93 4.37 21.85
CA ASN A 226 35.91 4.20 22.94
C ASN A 226 35.23 4.35 24.32
N PHE A 227 35.92 4.05 25.43
CA PHE A 227 35.36 4.19 26.80
C PHE A 227 34.84 5.60 27.11
N ASN A 228 35.36 6.62 26.42
CA ASN A 228 34.89 7.99 26.55
C ASN A 228 33.47 8.15 26.00
N ASP A 229 33.06 7.36 24.99
CA ASP A 229 31.70 7.37 24.44
C ASP A 229 30.67 6.80 25.43
N LEU A 230 31.04 5.78 26.22
CA LEU A 230 30.19 5.31 27.33
C LEU A 230 29.99 6.41 28.39
N MET A 231 31.05 7.16 28.67
CA MET A 231 31.11 8.21 29.70
C MET A 231 30.40 9.50 29.29
N VAL A 232 30.33 9.79 27.99
CA VAL A 232 29.69 11.01 27.43
C VAL A 232 28.26 10.73 26.97
N ASN A 233 27.98 9.55 26.38
CA ASN A 233 26.72 9.27 25.69
C ASN A 233 25.77 8.28 26.41
N GLY A 234 26.20 7.63 27.50
CA GLY A 234 25.31 6.82 28.34
C GLY A 234 24.91 5.45 27.76
N GLY A 235 25.79 4.79 27.00
CA GLY A 235 25.65 3.40 26.54
C GLY A 235 24.82 3.23 25.25
N ASN A 236 24.33 2.02 24.96
CA ASN A 236 23.49 1.75 23.78
C ASN A 236 22.10 2.41 23.90
N PRO A 237 21.45 2.79 22.78
CA PRO A 237 20.13 3.40 22.80
C PRO A 237 19.05 2.42 23.29
N ILE A 238 17.96 2.97 23.82
CA ILE A 238 16.73 2.24 24.19
C ILE A 238 15.54 3.00 23.59
N ILE A 239 14.63 2.28 22.95
CA ILE A 239 13.35 2.82 22.43
C ILE A 239 12.22 2.39 23.36
N THR A 240 11.37 3.33 23.78
CA THR A 240 10.22 3.05 24.66
C THR A 240 8.99 3.80 24.16
N LEU A 241 7.85 3.11 24.01
CA LEU A 241 6.58 3.76 23.67
C LEU A 241 6.15 4.68 24.82
N THR A 242 5.83 5.93 24.51
CA THR A 242 5.43 6.96 25.48
C THR A 242 4.02 7.49 25.27
N SER A 243 3.45 7.33 24.08
CA SER A 243 2.02 7.53 23.85
C SER A 243 1.22 6.41 24.52
N GLY A 244 -0.09 6.60 24.68
CA GLY A 244 -0.96 5.62 25.33
C GLY A 244 -0.84 4.21 24.70
N ALA A 245 -0.98 3.16 25.52
CA ALA A 245 -0.91 1.78 25.06
C ALA A 245 -1.92 1.54 23.91
N GLY A 246 -1.48 0.88 22.84
CA GLY A 246 -2.29 0.63 21.64
C GLY A 246 -2.25 1.72 20.58
N THR A 247 -1.68 2.90 20.85
CA THR A 247 -1.48 3.92 19.80
C THR A 247 -0.58 3.45 18.66
N ASN A 248 0.34 2.52 18.96
CA ASN A 248 1.21 1.89 17.97
C ASN A 248 0.49 0.84 17.08
N ILE A 249 -0.80 0.58 17.31
CA ILE A 249 -1.65 -0.36 16.57
C ILE A 249 -3.03 0.30 16.39
N GLN A 250 -3.26 1.00 15.27
CA GLN A 250 -4.54 1.71 15.09
C GLN A 250 -5.15 1.55 13.69
N PRO A 251 -6.48 1.34 13.61
CA PRO A 251 -7.24 1.47 12.38
C PRO A 251 -7.59 2.93 12.12
N VAL A 252 -7.42 3.38 10.88
CA VAL A 252 -7.68 4.76 10.45
C VAL A 252 -8.37 4.80 9.09
N CYS A 253 -9.04 5.91 8.80
CA CYS A 253 -9.66 6.14 7.50
C CYS A 253 -8.80 7.07 6.66
N PRO A 254 -8.86 6.96 5.33
CA PRO A 254 -8.19 7.90 4.44
C PRO A 254 -8.60 9.33 4.75
N ASN A 255 -7.66 10.26 4.64
CA ASN A 255 -7.84 11.68 4.90
C ASN A 255 -8.25 12.04 6.35
N ARG A 256 -8.09 11.12 7.30
CA ARG A 256 -8.22 11.39 8.74
C ARG A 256 -6.88 11.27 9.47
N PRO A 257 -6.53 12.21 10.35
CA PRO A 257 -5.27 12.15 11.07
C PRO A 257 -5.21 10.92 11.96
N ILE A 258 -4.03 10.30 12.04
CA ILE A 258 -3.77 9.27 13.03
C ILE A 258 -3.71 9.87 14.43
N THR A 259 -3.93 9.05 15.45
CA THR A 259 -3.52 9.42 16.81
C THR A 259 -2.00 9.40 16.87
N ASN A 260 -1.38 10.50 17.27
CA ASN A 260 0.09 10.60 17.31
C ASN A 260 0.71 9.47 18.15
N ILE A 261 1.75 8.85 17.59
CA ILE A 261 2.50 7.77 18.24
C ILE A 261 3.84 8.34 18.66
N THR A 262 4.16 8.32 19.95
CA THR A 262 5.40 8.91 20.47
C THR A 262 6.28 7.86 21.12
N TYR A 263 7.56 7.84 20.77
CA TYR A 263 8.58 6.99 21.36
C TYR A 263 9.67 7.85 22.01
N ALA A 264 10.07 7.54 23.25
CA ALA A 264 11.30 8.06 23.83
C ALA A 264 12.48 7.23 23.33
N ILE A 265 13.53 7.91 22.87
CA ILE A 265 14.81 7.31 22.48
C ILE A 265 15.87 7.86 23.42
N ASN A 266 16.34 7.02 24.35
CA ASN A 266 17.29 7.40 25.41
C ASN A 266 18.60 6.61 25.29
N GLY A 267 19.73 7.19 25.70
CA GLY A 267 21.06 6.55 25.66
C GLY A 267 21.72 6.56 24.28
N GLY A 268 23.05 6.65 24.23
CA GLY A 268 23.86 6.54 23.01
C GLY A 268 24.03 7.81 22.18
N GLY A 269 23.73 8.98 22.73
CA GLY A 269 23.77 10.25 21.98
C GLY A 269 22.97 10.20 20.68
N PRO A 270 21.74 9.64 20.65
CA PRO A 270 21.04 9.37 19.41
C PRO A 270 20.71 10.71 18.74
N THR A 271 21.14 10.86 17.49
CA THR A 271 20.88 12.05 16.68
C THR A 271 19.50 12.01 16.01
N GLY A 272 18.81 10.85 16.07
CA GLY A 272 17.49 10.67 15.48
C GLY A 272 16.93 9.25 15.58
N GLY A 273 15.93 8.98 14.73
CA GLY A 273 15.38 7.65 14.45
C GLY A 273 15.03 7.53 12.97
N ILE A 274 15.21 6.34 12.41
CA ILE A 274 14.85 6.01 11.02
C ILE A 274 13.54 5.23 11.08
N ILE A 275 12.52 5.70 10.37
CA ILE A 275 11.22 5.05 10.27
C ILE A 275 11.01 4.53 8.86
N THR A 276 10.58 3.28 8.72
CA THR A 276 10.18 2.69 7.44
C THR A 276 8.79 2.08 7.55
N GLY A 277 8.09 1.89 6.42
CA GLY A 277 6.80 1.21 6.39
C GLY A 277 5.59 2.05 6.78
N LEU A 278 5.68 3.39 6.80
CA LEU A 278 4.53 4.28 7.01
C LEU A 278 3.67 4.44 5.73
N PRO A 279 2.34 4.60 5.86
CA PRO A 279 1.48 4.99 4.74
C PRO A 279 1.79 6.42 4.26
N THR A 280 1.54 6.72 2.98
CA THR A 280 1.74 8.08 2.45
C THR A 280 0.88 9.09 3.21
N GLY A 281 1.44 10.27 3.49
CA GLY A 281 0.80 11.32 4.29
C GLY A 281 0.99 11.18 5.81
N VAL A 282 1.59 10.07 6.28
CA VAL A 282 2.08 9.92 7.66
C VAL A 282 3.59 10.05 7.67
N THR A 283 4.12 10.81 8.63
CA THR A 283 5.56 11.12 8.73
C THR A 283 6.05 10.94 10.17
N GLY A 284 7.36 10.72 10.31
CA GLY A 284 8.05 10.67 11.60
C GLY A 284 8.94 11.89 11.79
N THR A 285 8.93 12.48 12.98
CA THR A 285 9.81 13.60 13.34
C THR A 285 10.51 13.31 14.66
N TYR A 286 11.81 13.57 14.73
CA TYR A 286 12.59 13.45 15.95
C TYR A 286 12.86 14.84 16.55
N ASN A 287 12.56 15.03 17.83
CA ASN A 287 12.87 16.24 18.55
C ASN A 287 13.27 15.93 20.00
N ALA A 288 14.50 16.30 20.38
CA ALA A 288 15.01 16.28 21.75
C ALA A 288 14.69 14.99 22.54
N GLY A 289 15.06 13.82 21.99
CA GLY A 289 14.87 12.52 22.67
C GLY A 289 13.51 11.85 22.42
N VAL A 290 12.59 12.49 21.70
CA VAL A 290 11.26 11.94 21.38
C VAL A 290 11.05 11.85 19.87
N TYR A 291 10.67 10.68 19.39
CA TYR A 291 10.25 10.43 18.02
C TYR A 291 8.72 10.43 17.94
N THR A 292 8.14 11.27 17.10
CA THR A 292 6.69 11.42 16.93
C THR A 292 6.28 11.02 15.51
N ILE A 293 5.44 10.00 15.40
CA ILE A 293 4.76 9.61 14.16
C ILE A 293 3.40 10.30 14.15
N SER A 294 3.15 11.09 13.12
CA SER A 294 1.92 11.89 12.97
C SER A 294 1.61 12.16 11.50
N GLY A 295 0.38 12.57 11.22
CA GLY A 295 -0.05 12.91 9.86
C GLY A 295 -1.37 12.25 9.52
N THR A 296 -1.71 12.33 8.24
CA THR A 296 -3.00 11.90 7.70
C THR A 296 -2.75 10.98 6.51
N PRO A 297 -3.15 9.70 6.54
CA PRO A 297 -2.97 8.80 5.42
C PRO A 297 -3.71 9.33 4.19
N THR A 298 -2.99 9.53 3.09
CA THR A 298 -3.54 9.97 1.81
C THR A 298 -3.91 8.81 0.88
N VAL A 299 -3.47 7.58 1.21
CA VAL A 299 -3.84 6.37 0.49
C VAL A 299 -5.33 6.06 0.66
N GLN A 300 -6.00 5.69 -0.45
CA GLN A 300 -7.41 5.32 -0.48
C GLN A 300 -7.57 3.89 -1.01
N PRO A 301 -7.40 2.86 -0.15
CA PRO A 301 -7.45 1.48 -0.59
C PRO A 301 -8.89 1.00 -0.80
N ALA A 302 -9.09 -0.03 -1.62
CA ALA A 302 -10.41 -0.65 -1.85
C ALA A 302 -10.77 -1.71 -0.79
N VAL A 303 -9.78 -2.23 -0.07
CA VAL A 303 -9.90 -3.15 1.07
C VAL A 303 -8.97 -2.68 2.19
N PRO A 304 -9.13 -3.12 3.45
CA PRO A 304 -8.21 -2.72 4.52
C PRO A 304 -6.76 -3.10 4.19
N VAL A 305 -5.84 -2.13 4.24
CA VAL A 305 -4.40 -2.35 4.03
C VAL A 305 -3.65 -2.11 5.32
N ILE A 306 -2.79 -3.05 5.69
CA ILE A 306 -1.98 -3.00 6.92
C ILE A 306 -0.58 -2.50 6.57
N TYR A 307 -0.18 -1.39 7.18
CA TYR A 307 1.17 -0.84 7.10
C TYR A 307 1.93 -1.23 8.36
N ASN A 308 2.86 -2.18 8.23
CA ASN A 308 3.79 -2.54 9.30
C ASN A 308 4.98 -1.56 9.26
N TYR A 309 5.18 -0.78 10.31
CA TYR A 309 6.29 0.15 10.40
C TYR A 309 7.34 -0.31 11.42
N THR A 310 8.59 0.06 11.15
CA THR A 310 9.73 -0.21 12.03
C THR A 310 10.48 1.09 12.29
N LEU A 311 10.56 1.49 13.56
CA LEU A 311 11.38 2.60 14.05
C LEU A 311 12.71 2.05 14.54
N THR A 312 13.82 2.48 13.96
CA THR A 312 15.18 2.13 14.38
C THR A 312 15.87 3.36 14.94
N SER A 313 16.59 3.27 16.06
CA SER A 313 17.37 4.41 16.55
C SER A 313 18.49 4.75 15.56
N ALA A 314 18.86 6.02 15.43
CA ALA A 314 19.90 6.48 14.51
C ALA A 314 21.16 6.93 15.27
N ALA A 315 21.64 6.12 16.22
CA ALA A 315 22.86 6.46 16.95
C ALA A 315 24.10 6.02 16.15
N THR A 316 25.12 6.89 16.13
CA THR A 316 26.45 6.57 15.63
C THR A 316 27.32 6.09 16.78
N ASN A 317 28.31 5.24 16.50
CA ASN A 317 29.25 4.71 17.50
C ASN A 317 28.64 3.79 18.59
N VAL A 318 27.48 3.18 18.33
CA VAL A 318 26.79 2.22 19.22
C VAL A 318 26.82 0.81 18.65
N CYS A 319 26.78 -0.22 19.52
CA CYS A 319 26.94 -1.61 19.08
C CYS A 319 25.68 -2.20 18.45
N THR A 320 24.51 -1.71 18.84
CA THR A 320 23.23 -2.07 18.23
C THR A 320 22.30 -0.87 18.22
N ASN A 321 21.55 -0.70 17.14
CA ASN A 321 20.44 0.23 17.10
C ASN A 321 19.16 -0.54 17.43
N PRO A 322 18.54 -0.37 18.61
CA PRO A 322 17.25 -0.98 18.90
C PRO A 322 16.19 -0.61 17.86
N THR A 323 15.20 -1.48 17.72
CA THR A 323 14.02 -1.26 16.89
C THR A 323 12.72 -1.33 17.72
N ALA A 324 11.71 -0.61 17.28
CA ALA A 324 10.33 -0.73 17.74
C ALA A 324 9.42 -0.90 16.53
N VAL A 325 8.40 -1.74 16.66
CA VAL A 325 7.45 -2.05 15.58
C VAL A 325 6.03 -1.65 15.95
N GLY A 326 5.21 -1.38 14.93
CA GLY A 326 3.79 -1.14 15.08
C GLY A 326 3.05 -1.25 13.74
N THR A 327 1.73 -1.08 13.79
CA THR A 327 0.86 -1.24 12.63
C THR A 327 -0.13 -0.08 12.48
N ILE A 328 -0.34 0.37 11.25
CA ILE A 328 -1.39 1.32 10.88
C ILE A 328 -2.27 0.64 9.82
N THR A 329 -3.53 0.40 10.14
CA THR A 329 -4.49 -0.20 9.19
C THR A 329 -5.30 0.91 8.54
N VAL A 330 -5.09 1.16 7.24
CA VAL A 330 -5.92 2.11 6.49
C VAL A 330 -7.11 1.36 5.89
N ASN A 331 -8.30 1.67 6.38
CA ASN A 331 -9.55 1.08 5.92
C ASN A 331 -10.02 1.71 4.60
N PRO A 332 -10.85 1.02 3.81
CA PRO A 332 -11.30 1.55 2.54
C PRO A 332 -12.24 2.75 2.69
N VAL A 333 -12.26 3.60 1.66
CA VAL A 333 -13.22 4.70 1.58
C VAL A 333 -14.62 4.12 1.43
N THR A 334 -15.56 4.60 2.24
CA THR A 334 -16.98 4.28 2.08
C THR A 334 -17.56 5.15 0.98
N ASN A 335 -18.29 4.58 0.03
CA ASN A 335 -19.02 5.33 -0.98
C ASN A 335 -20.52 5.15 -0.72
N VAL A 336 -21.20 6.23 -0.33
CA VAL A 336 -22.66 6.27 -0.29
C VAL A 336 -23.15 6.71 -1.66
N LEU A 337 -23.95 5.88 -2.30
CA LEU A 337 -24.65 6.23 -3.54
C LEU A 337 -26.10 6.52 -3.19
N ILE A 338 -26.61 7.66 -3.65
CA ILE A 338 -28.01 8.05 -3.46
C ILE A 338 -28.72 7.99 -4.80
N THR A 339 -29.72 7.14 -4.88
CA THR A 339 -30.72 7.17 -5.95
C THR A 339 -31.88 8.04 -5.48
N PRO A 340 -32.26 9.09 -6.24
CA PRO A 340 -33.40 9.92 -5.88
C PRO A 340 -34.65 9.06 -5.64
N PRO A 341 -35.32 9.18 -4.47
CA PRO A 341 -36.54 8.43 -4.20
C PRO A 341 -37.64 8.84 -5.18
N THR A 342 -38.50 7.89 -5.56
CA THR A 342 -39.66 8.19 -6.41
C THR A 342 -40.58 9.19 -5.70
N PRO A 343 -41.08 10.24 -6.39
CA PRO A 343 -42.01 11.18 -5.81
C PRO A 343 -43.26 10.48 -5.25
N VAL A 344 -43.66 10.83 -4.04
CA VAL A 344 -44.90 10.33 -3.41
C VAL A 344 -45.81 11.51 -3.09
N CYS A 345 -47.08 11.38 -3.47
CA CYS A 345 -48.00 12.51 -3.51
C CYS A 345 -48.66 12.72 -2.15
N ALA A 346 -48.83 13.97 -1.71
CA ALA A 346 -49.45 14.27 -0.43
C ALA A 346 -50.81 13.55 -0.28
N PRO A 347 -51.13 12.98 0.89
CA PRO A 347 -50.40 13.08 2.16
C PRO A 347 -49.28 12.05 2.35
N ALA A 348 -48.93 11.25 1.34
CA ALA A 348 -47.88 10.25 1.44
C ALA A 348 -46.50 10.91 1.65
N LYS A 349 -45.63 10.23 2.41
CA LYS A 349 -44.28 10.68 2.78
C LYS A 349 -43.24 9.72 2.20
N VAL A 350 -42.03 10.21 1.95
CA VAL A 350 -40.94 9.39 1.40
C VAL A 350 -40.24 8.62 2.51
N ASP A 351 -40.02 7.32 2.30
CA ASP A 351 -39.17 6.49 3.14
C ASP A 351 -37.72 6.54 2.65
N LEU A 352 -36.88 7.29 3.37
CA LEU A 352 -35.44 7.39 3.11
C LEU A 352 -34.66 6.14 3.53
N THR A 353 -35.29 5.21 4.26
CA THR A 353 -34.70 3.93 4.69
C THR A 353 -34.88 2.81 3.67
N ALA A 354 -35.67 3.05 2.61
CA ALA A 354 -35.90 2.08 1.56
C ALA A 354 -34.58 1.71 0.84
N ALA A 355 -34.35 0.41 0.65
CA ALA A 355 -33.12 -0.13 0.05
C ALA A 355 -32.79 0.45 -1.33
N ALA A 356 -33.81 0.87 -2.10
CA ALA A 356 -33.65 1.53 -3.39
C ALA A 356 -32.95 2.88 -3.30
N VAL A 357 -33.13 3.64 -2.20
CA VAL A 357 -32.56 4.99 -2.02
C VAL A 357 -31.03 4.93 -1.92
N THR A 358 -30.51 3.88 -1.29
CA THR A 358 -29.06 3.68 -1.10
C THR A 358 -28.49 2.56 -1.97
N PHE A 359 -29.24 2.09 -2.97
CA PHE A 359 -28.84 0.98 -3.83
C PHE A 359 -27.53 1.31 -4.55
N GLY A 360 -26.58 0.37 -4.54
CA GLY A 360 -25.23 0.56 -5.10
C GLY A 360 -24.21 1.23 -4.17
N SER A 361 -24.58 1.59 -2.94
CA SER A 361 -23.62 1.97 -1.90
C SER A 361 -22.69 0.80 -1.53
N THR A 362 -21.52 1.10 -0.92
CA THR A 362 -20.60 0.07 -0.41
C THR A 362 -21.34 -0.93 0.50
N LEU A 363 -21.05 -2.22 0.36
CA LEU A 363 -21.66 -3.27 1.19
C LEU A 363 -21.24 -3.13 2.67
N GLY A 364 -22.16 -3.46 3.59
CA GLY A 364 -21.88 -3.48 5.03
C GLY A 364 -21.88 -2.11 5.72
N LEU A 365 -22.43 -1.07 5.09
CA LEU A 365 -22.63 0.23 5.72
C LEU A 365 -23.85 0.23 6.66
N THR A 366 -23.70 0.89 7.80
CA THR A 366 -24.80 1.27 8.69
C THR A 366 -25.22 2.70 8.37
N PHE A 367 -26.49 2.91 7.99
CA PHE A 367 -26.99 4.23 7.60
C PHE A 367 -27.62 5.00 8.77
N THR A 368 -27.34 6.30 8.83
CA THR A 368 -27.95 7.27 9.74
C THR A 368 -28.42 8.49 8.96
N TYR A 369 -29.43 9.20 9.47
CA TYR A 369 -30.15 10.25 8.73
C TYR A 369 -30.06 11.59 9.46
N TRP A 370 -29.86 12.67 8.71
CA TRP A 370 -29.50 13.98 9.25
C TRP A 370 -30.17 15.11 8.47
N THR A 371 -30.36 16.26 9.12
CA THR A 371 -30.93 17.47 8.49
C THR A 371 -29.86 18.46 8.00
N ASP A 372 -28.59 18.24 8.35
CA ASP A 372 -27.46 19.08 8.00
C ASP A 372 -26.28 18.26 7.42
N ALA A 373 -25.46 18.91 6.59
CA ALA A 373 -24.35 18.27 5.88
C ALA A 373 -23.23 17.76 6.80
N LEU A 374 -23.12 18.30 8.03
CA LEU A 374 -22.10 17.90 9.00
C LEU A 374 -22.52 16.70 9.84
N ALA A 375 -23.76 16.20 9.66
CA ALA A 375 -24.34 15.15 10.47
C ALA A 375 -24.28 15.48 11.98
N THR A 376 -24.77 16.67 12.34
CA THR A 376 -24.83 17.14 13.73
C THR A 376 -26.25 17.12 14.30
N ILE A 377 -27.27 17.23 13.45
CA ILE A 377 -28.69 17.25 13.81
C ILE A 377 -29.37 16.02 13.21
N SER A 378 -29.54 14.98 14.04
CA SER A 378 -30.16 13.72 13.64
C SER A 378 -31.62 13.92 13.20
N TYR A 379 -32.00 13.25 12.11
CA TYR A 379 -33.36 13.20 11.62
C TYR A 379 -34.09 11.96 12.16
N ALA A 380 -35.05 12.17 13.06
CA ALA A 380 -35.69 11.10 13.83
C ALA A 380 -36.75 10.29 13.04
N THR A 381 -37.26 10.80 11.91
CA THR A 381 -38.37 10.18 11.15
C THR A 381 -38.02 9.91 9.69
N PRO A 382 -36.95 9.14 9.38
CA PRO A 382 -36.48 8.89 8.01
C PRO A 382 -37.46 8.11 7.14
N VAL A 383 -38.31 7.27 7.74
CA VAL A 383 -39.41 6.54 7.08
C VAL A 383 -40.55 7.44 6.59
N ALA A 384 -40.55 8.71 7.00
CA ALA A 384 -41.66 9.64 6.82
C ALA A 384 -41.14 11.06 6.52
N ALA A 385 -40.25 11.18 5.53
CA ALA A 385 -39.66 12.45 5.13
C ALA A 385 -40.63 13.35 4.37
N THR A 386 -40.71 14.62 4.79
CA THR A 386 -41.41 15.70 4.08
C THR A 386 -40.51 16.31 3.00
N PRO A 387 -41.05 17.05 2.01
CA PRO A 387 -40.24 17.75 1.02
C PRO A 387 -39.11 18.57 1.65
N GLY A 388 -37.91 18.45 1.09
CA GLY A 388 -36.70 19.08 1.63
C GLY A 388 -35.43 18.30 1.27
N THR A 389 -34.29 18.82 1.70
CA THR A 389 -32.98 18.17 1.56
C THR A 389 -32.58 17.55 2.90
N TYR A 390 -32.22 16.27 2.87
CA TYR A 390 -31.69 15.53 4.01
C TYR A 390 -30.32 14.96 3.65
N TYR A 391 -29.61 14.42 4.65
CA TYR A 391 -28.29 13.84 4.46
C TYR A 391 -28.26 12.43 5.02
N ILE A 392 -27.80 11.48 4.20
CA ILE A 392 -27.64 10.08 4.61
C ILE A 392 -26.14 9.83 4.83
N LYS A 393 -25.79 9.42 6.04
CA LYS A 393 -24.43 9.05 6.45
C LYS A 393 -24.32 7.55 6.55
N GLY A 394 -23.55 6.94 5.65
CA GLY A 394 -23.20 5.52 5.71
C GLY A 394 -21.89 5.33 6.45
N THR A 395 -21.89 4.51 7.51
CA THR A 395 -20.70 4.24 8.34
C THR A 395 -20.33 2.77 8.23
N SER A 396 -19.07 2.46 7.92
CA SER A 396 -18.58 1.08 7.91
C SER A 396 -18.37 0.54 9.32
N ALA A 397 -18.23 -0.78 9.45
CA ALA A 397 -17.89 -1.43 10.72
C ALA A 397 -16.58 -0.89 11.35
N ALA A 398 -15.66 -0.36 10.53
CA ALA A 398 -14.41 0.25 10.97
C ALA A 398 -14.52 1.75 11.33
N GLY A 399 -15.72 2.34 11.26
CA GLY A 399 -15.97 3.74 11.63
C GLY A 399 -15.67 4.78 10.54
N CYS A 400 -15.33 4.36 9.32
CA CYS A 400 -15.21 5.26 8.17
C CYS A 400 -16.60 5.60 7.64
N TYR A 401 -16.81 6.84 7.19
CA TYR A 401 -18.12 7.25 6.71
C TYR A 401 -18.07 8.20 5.52
N ASP A 402 -19.17 8.24 4.79
CA ASP A 402 -19.46 9.18 3.72
C ASP A 402 -20.88 9.72 3.92
N ILE A 403 -21.09 10.99 3.54
CA ILE A 403 -22.35 11.72 3.72
C ILE A 403 -22.78 12.25 2.36
N LYS A 404 -23.98 11.87 1.91
CA LYS A 404 -24.56 12.38 0.66
C LYS A 404 -25.91 13.05 0.91
N PRO A 405 -26.22 14.13 0.19
CA PRO A 405 -27.54 14.72 0.21
C PRO A 405 -28.55 13.82 -0.52
N VAL A 406 -29.77 13.77 -0.01
CA VAL A 406 -30.95 13.21 -0.67
C VAL A 406 -32.03 14.28 -0.71
N VAL A 407 -32.58 14.54 -1.90
CA VAL A 407 -33.63 15.53 -2.08
C VAL A 407 -34.97 14.81 -2.16
N VAL A 408 -35.88 15.16 -1.25
CA VAL A 408 -37.28 14.74 -1.30
C VAL A 408 -38.04 15.80 -2.11
N PRO A 409 -38.56 15.47 -3.30
CA PRO A 409 -39.21 16.43 -4.17
C PRO A 409 -40.49 16.99 -3.55
N ALA A 410 -40.79 18.26 -3.84
CA ALA A 410 -42.01 18.93 -3.38
C ALA A 410 -43.24 18.50 -4.19
N ASN A 411 -44.39 18.40 -3.51
CA ASN A 411 -45.66 18.14 -4.18
C ASN A 411 -46.10 19.34 -5.02
N PRO A 412 -46.70 19.10 -6.20
CA PRO A 412 -47.18 20.20 -7.03
C PRO A 412 -48.39 20.87 -6.36
N LEU A 413 -48.29 22.17 -6.11
CA LEU A 413 -49.41 23.01 -5.73
C LEU A 413 -50.15 23.43 -7.00
N ILE A 414 -51.47 23.20 -7.07
CA ILE A 414 -52.32 23.84 -8.09
C ILE A 414 -53.12 25.00 -7.48
N MET A 415 -53.13 26.10 -8.20
CA MET A 415 -53.90 27.30 -7.89
C MET A 415 -54.88 27.53 -9.05
N ILE A 416 -56.17 27.54 -8.74
CA ILE A 416 -57.23 27.73 -9.73
C ILE A 416 -57.87 29.10 -9.54
N THR A 417 -57.93 29.86 -10.62
CA THR A 417 -58.65 31.12 -10.72
C THR A 417 -59.92 30.88 -11.53
N ASN A 418 -61.08 31.26 -10.99
CA ASN A 418 -62.35 31.13 -11.70
C ASN A 418 -62.34 32.03 -12.96
N PRO A 419 -62.74 31.50 -14.13
CA PRO A 419 -62.84 32.28 -15.35
C PRO A 419 -63.94 33.37 -15.27
N PRO A 420 -63.87 34.42 -16.11
CA PRO A 420 -64.81 35.54 -16.07
C PRO A 420 -66.26 35.15 -16.37
N ASP A 421 -67.20 35.95 -15.87
CA ASP A 421 -68.64 35.81 -16.11
C ASP A 421 -69.02 35.84 -17.63
N ILE A 422 -69.96 34.99 -18.09
CA ILE A 422 -70.41 34.76 -19.48
C ILE A 422 -71.92 34.96 -19.75
N CYS A 423 -72.31 35.96 -20.51
CA CYS A 423 -73.70 36.29 -20.83
C CYS A 423 -74.51 35.08 -21.35
N SER A 424 -75.59 34.64 -20.68
CA SER A 424 -76.36 33.49 -21.17
C SER A 424 -76.85 33.75 -22.60
N PRO A 425 -76.53 32.86 -23.59
CA PRO A 425 -76.14 31.45 -23.43
C PRO A 425 -74.65 31.08 -23.73
N SER A 426 -73.68 31.99 -23.58
CA SER A 426 -72.26 31.71 -23.91
C SER A 426 -71.60 30.64 -23.00
N THR A 427 -70.41 30.16 -23.38
CA THR A 427 -69.56 29.20 -22.63
C THR A 427 -68.14 29.76 -22.44
N VAL A 428 -67.29 29.14 -21.60
CA VAL A 428 -65.91 29.57 -21.30
C VAL A 428 -64.90 28.43 -21.44
N ASP A 429 -63.65 28.76 -21.78
CA ASP A 429 -62.56 27.77 -21.93
C ASP A 429 -61.81 27.56 -20.60
N LEU A 430 -61.97 26.39 -19.99
CA LEU A 430 -61.30 26.00 -18.75
C LEU A 430 -59.84 25.60 -18.95
N THR A 431 -59.39 25.38 -20.19
CA THR A 431 -58.01 25.02 -20.53
C THR A 431 -57.07 26.22 -20.66
N SER A 432 -57.63 27.44 -20.55
CA SER A 432 -56.86 28.68 -20.57
C SER A 432 -55.83 28.72 -19.45
N ALA A 433 -54.59 29.11 -19.79
CA ALA A 433 -53.50 29.28 -18.82
C ALA A 433 -53.85 30.29 -17.70
N SER A 434 -54.80 31.19 -17.94
CA SER A 434 -55.29 32.13 -16.92
C SER A 434 -56.04 31.44 -15.77
N VAL A 435 -56.71 30.32 -16.03
CA VAL A 435 -57.48 29.54 -15.05
C VAL A 435 -56.57 28.79 -14.08
N THR A 436 -55.38 28.39 -14.52
CA THR A 436 -54.40 27.64 -13.71
C THR A 436 -53.17 28.47 -13.31
N SER A 437 -53.21 29.79 -13.56
CA SER A 437 -52.12 30.72 -13.23
C SER A 437 -51.80 30.72 -11.73
N GLY A 438 -50.51 30.70 -11.39
CA GLY A 438 -50.02 30.56 -10.01
C GLY A 438 -49.84 29.10 -9.54
N SER A 439 -50.26 28.12 -10.35
CA SER A 439 -49.90 26.72 -10.15
C SER A 439 -48.40 26.48 -10.38
N THR A 440 -47.89 25.38 -9.82
CA THR A 440 -46.51 24.93 -10.05
C THR A 440 -46.23 24.79 -11.56
N ALA A 441 -45.06 25.22 -12.04
CA ALA A 441 -44.74 25.16 -13.46
C ALA A 441 -44.53 23.72 -13.95
N GLY A 442 -44.91 23.42 -15.20
CA GLY A 442 -44.66 22.11 -15.83
C GLY A 442 -45.67 21.00 -15.48
N LEU A 443 -46.88 21.35 -15.05
CA LEU A 443 -47.96 20.38 -14.82
C LEU A 443 -48.76 20.09 -16.10
N THR A 444 -49.20 18.85 -16.25
CA THR A 444 -50.17 18.40 -17.25
C THR A 444 -51.57 18.42 -16.65
N TYR A 445 -52.50 19.17 -17.24
CA TYR A 445 -53.87 19.33 -16.72
C TYR A 445 -54.87 18.40 -17.41
N THR A 446 -55.80 17.85 -16.62
CA THR A 446 -56.98 17.10 -17.09
C THR A 446 -58.24 17.63 -16.41
N TYR A 447 -59.41 17.48 -17.04
CA TYR A 447 -60.65 18.17 -16.67
C TYR A 447 -61.77 17.16 -16.41
N TRP A 448 -62.57 17.40 -15.37
CA TRP A 448 -63.50 16.41 -14.82
C TRP A 448 -64.79 17.07 -14.36
N ILE A 449 -65.90 16.34 -14.44
CA ILE A 449 -67.22 16.83 -13.97
C ILE A 449 -67.50 16.44 -12.51
N ASP A 450 -66.70 15.53 -11.93
CA ASP A 450 -66.82 15.06 -10.55
C ASP A 450 -65.49 15.18 -9.78
N ALA A 451 -65.56 15.41 -8.47
CA ALA A 451 -64.39 15.57 -7.61
C ALA A 451 -63.54 14.30 -7.47
N SER A 452 -64.12 13.12 -7.75
CA SER A 452 -63.43 11.83 -7.67
C SER A 452 -62.63 11.51 -8.94
N VAL A 453 -62.70 12.36 -9.97
CA VAL A 453 -61.92 12.21 -11.21
C VAL A 453 -62.24 10.87 -11.88
N THR A 454 -63.53 10.52 -11.90
CA THR A 454 -64.01 9.27 -12.48
C THR A 454 -64.69 9.48 -13.83
N ILE A 455 -65.22 10.68 -14.09
CA ILE A 455 -65.90 11.05 -15.32
C ILE A 455 -65.17 12.23 -15.97
N SER A 456 -64.41 11.93 -17.02
CA SER A 456 -63.65 12.93 -17.78
C SER A 456 -64.59 13.93 -18.47
N TYR A 457 -64.27 15.22 -18.38
CA TYR A 457 -64.95 16.25 -19.13
C TYR A 457 -64.27 16.38 -20.50
N ALA A 458 -64.94 15.88 -21.54
CA ALA A 458 -64.37 15.75 -22.88
C ALA A 458 -64.22 17.09 -23.64
N THR A 459 -64.91 18.16 -23.21
CA THR A 459 -64.96 19.45 -23.94
C THR A 459 -64.64 20.66 -23.05
N PRO A 460 -63.48 20.68 -22.36
CA PRO A 460 -63.15 21.72 -21.38
C PRO A 460 -63.01 23.13 -21.97
N ALA A 461 -62.82 23.24 -23.28
CA ALA A 461 -62.68 24.51 -23.98
C ALA A 461 -64.00 25.27 -24.23
N VAL A 462 -65.16 24.66 -23.92
CA VAL A 462 -66.50 25.24 -24.15
C VAL A 462 -67.43 24.97 -22.97
N ALA A 463 -66.98 25.21 -21.75
CA ALA A 463 -67.71 24.98 -20.52
C ALA A 463 -68.85 25.98 -20.30
N SER A 464 -70.07 25.49 -20.18
CA SER A 464 -71.24 26.30 -19.78
C SER A 464 -71.13 26.74 -18.30
N PRO A 465 -71.98 27.68 -17.84
CA PRO A 465 -72.02 28.06 -16.42
C PRO A 465 -72.19 26.82 -15.53
N GLY A 466 -71.27 26.61 -14.58
CA GLY A 466 -71.19 25.37 -13.81
C GLY A 466 -69.90 25.24 -12.99
N THR A 467 -69.80 24.18 -12.18
CA THR A 467 -68.59 23.85 -11.42
C THR A 467 -67.93 22.61 -12.01
N TYR A 468 -66.63 22.69 -12.29
CA TYR A 468 -65.81 21.63 -12.86
C TYR A 468 -64.57 21.40 -11.99
N TYR A 469 -63.82 20.32 -12.22
CA TYR A 469 -62.60 20.00 -11.46
C TYR A 469 -61.40 19.86 -12.38
N ILE A 470 -60.30 20.53 -12.02
CA ILE A 470 -59.04 20.51 -12.76
C ILE A 470 -58.02 19.71 -11.94
N LYS A 471 -57.45 18.67 -12.56
CA LYS A 471 -56.37 17.84 -12.01
C LYS A 471 -55.06 18.18 -12.70
N GLY A 472 -54.10 18.77 -11.98
CA GLY A 472 -52.76 19.04 -12.48
C GLY A 472 -51.79 17.95 -12.05
N THR A 473 -51.09 17.32 -12.99
CA THR A 473 -50.14 16.22 -12.76
C THR A 473 -48.73 16.64 -13.14
N SER A 474 -47.79 16.59 -12.21
CA SER A 474 -46.37 16.82 -12.46
C SER A 474 -45.76 15.74 -13.36
N ALA A 475 -44.63 16.05 -14.00
CA ALA A 475 -43.88 15.10 -14.82
C ALA A 475 -43.50 13.79 -14.08
N GLY A 476 -43.41 13.83 -12.75
CA GLY A 476 -43.16 12.67 -11.88
C GLY A 476 -44.40 11.88 -11.45
N GLY A 477 -45.59 12.19 -11.99
CA GLY A 477 -46.83 11.44 -11.74
C GLY A 477 -47.68 11.90 -10.54
N CYS A 478 -47.21 12.87 -9.74
CA CYS A 478 -47.99 13.42 -8.64
C CYS A 478 -48.99 14.48 -9.06
N TYR A 479 -50.17 14.49 -8.43
CA TYR A 479 -51.29 15.34 -8.81
C TYR A 479 -52.00 15.99 -7.62
N ASP A 480 -52.63 17.13 -7.87
CA ASP A 480 -53.60 17.81 -6.99
C ASP A 480 -54.87 18.14 -7.80
N ILE A 481 -56.03 18.25 -7.15
CA ILE A 481 -57.35 18.46 -7.78
C ILE A 481 -58.05 19.65 -7.10
N LYS A 482 -58.51 20.63 -7.89
CA LYS A 482 -59.22 21.81 -7.39
C LYS A 482 -60.44 22.13 -8.26
N PRO A 483 -61.52 22.69 -7.66
CA PRO A 483 -62.68 23.12 -8.41
C PRO A 483 -62.42 24.43 -9.17
N VAL A 484 -63.10 24.62 -10.31
CA VAL A 484 -63.22 25.85 -11.10
C VAL A 484 -64.70 26.15 -11.35
N VAL A 485 -65.11 27.41 -11.18
CA VAL A 485 -66.51 27.85 -11.31
C VAL A 485 -66.67 28.85 -12.46
N VAL A 486 -67.68 28.66 -13.29
CA VAL A 486 -68.05 29.52 -14.44
C VAL A 486 -69.40 30.22 -14.17
N THR A 487 -69.47 31.54 -14.32
CA THR A 487 -70.60 32.47 -13.97
C THR A 487 -71.07 33.32 -15.18
N SER A 488 -72.11 34.20 -15.16
CA SER A 488 -72.76 34.81 -16.39
C SER A 488 -72.86 36.37 -16.50
N SER A 489 -72.79 37.01 -17.70
CA SER A 489 -72.51 38.47 -17.93
C SER A 489 -73.32 39.28 -18.99
N THR A 490 -74.50 39.84 -18.69
CA THR A 490 -75.14 40.85 -19.59
C THR A 490 -74.62 42.26 -19.27
N LYS A 491 -73.77 42.84 -20.12
CA LYS A 491 -73.03 44.10 -19.89
C LYS A 491 -72.95 44.99 -21.15
N LEU A 492 -73.73 46.08 -21.22
CA LEU A 492 -73.63 47.16 -22.21
C LEU A 492 -72.50 48.14 -21.82
N VAL A 493 -71.73 48.66 -22.78
CA VAL A 493 -70.66 49.65 -22.54
C VAL A 493 -70.74 50.75 -23.61
N VAL A 494 -70.76 52.03 -23.24
CA VAL A 494 -70.81 53.15 -24.22
C VAL A 494 -69.70 54.17 -23.94
N ASN A 495 -69.28 54.87 -24.98
CA ASN A 495 -68.30 55.95 -24.92
C ASN A 495 -69.00 57.24 -24.48
N ALA A 496 -68.64 57.76 -23.30
CA ALA A 496 -69.40 58.82 -22.64
C ALA A 496 -69.23 60.21 -23.29
N LEU A 497 -68.23 60.41 -24.16
CA LEU A 497 -67.97 61.66 -24.88
C LEU A 497 -67.53 61.37 -26.34
N ILE A 498 -68.08 62.09 -27.33
CA ILE A 498 -67.77 61.94 -28.76
C ILE A 498 -67.47 63.33 -29.36
N ALA A 499 -66.36 63.50 -30.08
CA ALA A 499 -65.99 64.77 -30.71
C ALA A 499 -65.82 64.60 -32.24
N THR A 500 -66.31 65.55 -33.07
CA THR A 500 -66.19 65.50 -34.55
C THR A 500 -65.26 66.55 -35.11
N CYS A 501 -64.69 66.27 -36.28
CA CYS A 501 -63.74 67.17 -36.92
C CYS A 501 -64.35 67.89 -38.10
N VAL A 502 -64.70 69.15 -37.85
CA VAL A 502 -65.54 70.04 -38.68
C VAL A 502 -67.03 69.69 -38.63
N LEU A 503 -67.89 70.71 -38.76
CA LEU A 503 -69.35 70.72 -38.58
C LEU A 503 -70.06 69.57 -39.34
N ALA A 504 -70.12 68.41 -38.69
CA ALA A 504 -70.92 67.27 -39.07
C ALA A 504 -71.57 66.66 -37.82
N THR A 505 -72.81 66.20 -38.00
CA THR A 505 -73.60 65.48 -37.01
C THR A 505 -72.96 64.14 -36.62
N VAL A 506 -73.16 63.67 -35.39
CA VAL A 506 -72.63 62.40 -34.87
C VAL A 506 -73.67 61.30 -34.91
N ASP A 507 -73.23 60.10 -35.29
CA ASP A 507 -74.02 58.89 -35.16
C ASP A 507 -73.86 58.26 -33.77
N LEU A 508 -74.89 58.31 -32.93
CA LEU A 508 -74.91 57.72 -31.59
C LEU A 508 -74.85 56.20 -31.59
N TYR A 509 -75.13 55.51 -32.71
CA TYR A 509 -74.87 54.06 -32.82
C TYR A 509 -73.37 53.77 -32.61
N THR A 510 -72.50 54.70 -33.02
CA THR A 510 -71.04 54.58 -32.86
C THR A 510 -70.56 54.83 -31.42
N ALA A 511 -71.42 55.35 -30.56
CA ALA A 511 -71.14 55.56 -29.15
C ALA A 511 -71.13 54.25 -28.36
N VAL A 512 -71.82 53.21 -28.83
CA VAL A 512 -71.81 51.91 -28.15
C VAL A 512 -70.47 51.25 -28.40
N SER A 513 -69.73 51.00 -27.33
CA SER A 513 -68.46 50.30 -27.41
C SER A 513 -68.71 48.88 -27.89
N ALA A 514 -67.88 48.39 -28.80
CA ALA A 514 -67.89 46.99 -29.20
C ALA A 514 -67.61 46.01 -28.02
N THR A 515 -67.14 46.51 -26.87
CA THR A 515 -66.96 45.72 -25.63
C THR A 515 -68.25 45.51 -24.83
N SER A 516 -69.34 46.19 -25.23
CA SER A 516 -70.69 45.79 -24.84
C SER A 516 -70.93 44.35 -25.24
N THR A 517 -71.72 43.59 -24.47
CA THR A 517 -72.19 42.26 -24.85
C THR A 517 -72.78 42.32 -26.26
N PRO A 518 -72.14 41.73 -27.28
CA PRO A 518 -72.55 41.94 -28.66
C PRO A 518 -73.91 41.28 -28.93
N GLY A 519 -74.76 41.96 -29.70
CA GLY A 519 -76.11 41.49 -30.05
C GLY A 519 -77.25 42.18 -29.29
N LEU A 520 -76.95 43.02 -28.31
CA LEU A 520 -77.92 43.85 -27.61
C LEU A 520 -78.84 44.59 -28.60
N ILE A 521 -80.15 44.46 -28.41
CA ILE A 521 -81.17 45.34 -29.01
C ILE A 521 -80.98 46.72 -28.38
N LEU A 522 -80.57 47.68 -29.20
CA LEU A 522 -80.22 49.03 -28.77
C LEU A 522 -81.42 49.98 -28.93
N GLY A 523 -81.87 50.57 -27.82
CA GLY A 523 -82.79 51.70 -27.81
C GLY A 523 -82.05 53.00 -27.48
N TYR A 524 -82.35 54.09 -28.19
CA TYR A 524 -81.71 55.40 -28.02
C TYR A 524 -82.73 56.39 -27.47
N TYR A 525 -82.31 57.17 -26.47
CA TYR A 525 -83.21 58.01 -25.71
C TYR A 525 -82.56 59.35 -25.40
N SER A 526 -83.35 60.41 -25.45
CA SER A 526 -82.91 61.74 -25.03
C SER A 526 -82.98 61.93 -23.51
N ASP A 527 -83.62 61.00 -22.79
CA ASP A 527 -83.74 60.98 -21.34
C ASP A 527 -83.14 59.72 -20.71
N ALA A 528 -82.74 59.83 -19.44
CA ALA A 528 -82.07 58.76 -18.70
C ALA A 528 -82.99 57.58 -18.32
N SER A 529 -84.31 57.75 -18.41
CA SER A 529 -85.29 56.71 -18.01
C SER A 529 -85.60 55.74 -19.16
N ALA A 530 -85.04 55.99 -20.34
CA ALA A 530 -85.26 55.21 -21.56
C ALA A 530 -86.74 55.15 -21.98
N THR A 531 -87.44 56.29 -21.88
CA THR A 531 -88.88 56.39 -22.19
C THR A 531 -89.19 57.28 -23.40
N THR A 532 -88.39 58.33 -23.61
CA THR A 532 -88.51 59.26 -24.73
C THR A 532 -87.56 58.82 -25.83
N PHE A 533 -88.08 58.05 -26.77
CA PHE A 533 -87.29 57.51 -27.86
C PHE A 533 -86.72 58.64 -28.73
N TYR A 534 -85.41 58.63 -28.92
CA TYR A 534 -84.73 59.53 -29.84
C TYR A 534 -84.70 58.90 -31.23
N ALA A 535 -85.50 59.45 -32.14
CA ALA A 535 -85.81 58.79 -33.42
C ALA A 535 -84.74 58.95 -34.51
N THR A 536 -83.78 59.87 -34.34
CA THR A 536 -82.72 60.14 -35.33
C THR A 536 -81.30 60.02 -34.74
N PRO A 537 -80.91 58.84 -34.20
CA PRO A 537 -79.61 58.65 -33.56
C PRO A 537 -78.40 58.82 -34.47
N THR A 538 -78.56 58.75 -35.80
CA THR A 538 -77.46 58.89 -36.79
C THR A 538 -76.99 60.32 -37.07
N THR A 539 -77.78 61.33 -36.69
CA THR A 539 -77.50 62.75 -36.99
C THR A 539 -77.54 63.63 -35.73
N ALA A 540 -77.11 63.09 -34.59
CA ALA A 540 -77.09 63.82 -33.33
C ALA A 540 -76.19 65.06 -33.40
N THR A 541 -76.76 66.22 -33.09
CA THR A 541 -76.02 67.48 -32.91
C THR A 541 -75.35 67.49 -31.54
N PRO A 542 -74.42 68.42 -31.26
CA PRO A 542 -73.79 68.53 -29.94
C PRO A 542 -74.84 68.58 -28.80
N GLY A 543 -74.78 67.60 -27.89
CA GLY A 543 -75.85 67.31 -26.92
C GLY A 543 -75.58 66.06 -26.05
N THR A 544 -76.53 65.63 -25.22
CA THR A 544 -76.43 64.45 -24.31
C THR A 544 -77.55 63.43 -24.57
N TYR A 545 -77.22 62.14 -24.56
CA TYR A 545 -78.09 61.01 -24.96
C TYR A 545 -77.87 59.75 -24.11
N TYR A 546 -78.77 58.75 -24.20
CA TYR A 546 -78.72 57.48 -23.46
C TYR A 546 -79.04 56.28 -24.36
N ILE A 547 -78.41 55.13 -24.09
CA ILE A 547 -78.49 53.93 -24.91
C ILE A 547 -78.77 52.71 -24.03
N LYS A 548 -79.83 51.96 -24.35
CA LYS A 548 -80.24 50.73 -23.67
C LYS A 548 -79.97 49.52 -24.54
N GLY A 549 -79.21 48.56 -24.06
CA GLY A 549 -78.90 47.32 -24.76
C GLY A 549 -79.62 46.18 -24.10
N THR A 550 -80.38 45.42 -24.88
CA THR A 550 -81.17 44.29 -24.38
C THR A 550 -80.89 43.06 -25.22
N LEU A 551 -80.27 42.03 -24.66
CA LEU A 551 -79.99 40.82 -25.40
C LEU A 551 -80.59 39.63 -24.69
N ALA A 552 -81.46 38.92 -25.41
CA ALA A 552 -82.08 37.68 -24.95
C ALA A 552 -82.79 37.79 -23.58
N GLY A 553 -83.51 38.91 -23.33
CA GLY A 553 -84.30 39.12 -22.11
C GLY A 553 -83.55 39.81 -20.96
N CYS A 554 -82.23 39.97 -21.09
CA CYS A 554 -81.41 40.69 -20.13
C CYS A 554 -80.93 42.02 -20.73
N TRP A 555 -80.85 43.07 -19.91
CA TRP A 555 -80.59 44.42 -20.40
C TRP A 555 -79.63 45.21 -19.51
N ASP A 556 -78.94 46.17 -20.14
CA ASP A 556 -78.06 47.13 -19.50
C ASP A 556 -78.19 48.50 -20.21
N LEU A 557 -78.04 49.64 -19.51
CA LEU A 557 -78.36 51.01 -19.98
C LEU A 557 -77.21 51.98 -19.65
N LYS A 558 -76.82 52.90 -20.57
CA LYS A 558 -75.67 53.81 -20.42
C LYS A 558 -75.85 55.21 -21.08
N LYS A 559 -75.02 56.20 -20.73
CA LYS A 559 -75.09 57.65 -21.12
C LYS A 559 -73.95 58.12 -22.06
N VAL A 560 -74.20 59.07 -22.97
CA VAL A 560 -73.29 59.60 -24.04
C VAL A 560 -73.41 61.14 -24.26
N VAL A 561 -72.33 61.88 -24.58
CA VAL A 561 -72.29 63.36 -24.84
C VAL A 561 -71.49 63.71 -26.12
N VAL A 562 -71.81 64.78 -26.90
CA VAL A 562 -71.20 65.12 -28.24
C VAL A 562 -70.61 66.57 -28.36
N THR A 563 -69.38 66.77 -28.95
CA THR A 563 -68.57 68.06 -29.11
C THR A 563 -67.72 68.17 -30.45
N VAL A 564 -66.83 69.18 -30.74
CA VAL A 564 -66.10 69.43 -32.06
C VAL A 564 -64.54 69.74 -31.98
N ALA A 565 -63.64 69.26 -32.91
CA ALA A 565 -62.13 69.40 -33.00
C ALA A 565 -61.43 69.46 -34.46
N THR A 566 -60.07 69.47 -34.65
CA THR A 566 -59.21 69.90 -35.86
C THR A 566 -58.55 68.85 -36.85
N PRO A 567 -58.44 69.04 -38.21
CA PRO A 567 -58.29 67.99 -39.28
C PRO A 567 -57.10 67.00 -39.25
N LEU A 568 -57.20 65.86 -39.98
CA LEU A 568 -56.36 64.62 -39.95
C LEU A 568 -54.88 64.76 -40.42
N PRO A 569 -53.90 64.00 -39.87
CA PRO A 569 -52.48 64.05 -40.28
C PRO A 569 -52.18 63.49 -41.69
N THR A 570 -51.13 64.00 -42.34
CA THR A 570 -50.67 63.53 -43.67
C THR A 570 -49.97 62.15 -43.65
N ALA A 571 -49.61 61.59 -44.82
CA ALA A 571 -48.99 60.25 -44.93
C ALA A 571 -47.56 60.18 -44.33
N ALA A 572 -47.24 59.07 -43.67
CA ALA A 572 -45.91 58.81 -43.10
C ALA A 572 -44.84 58.49 -44.16
N GLY A 573 -43.60 58.92 -43.92
CA GLY A 573 -42.43 58.62 -44.76
C GLY A 573 -41.82 57.23 -44.52
N THR A 574 -40.63 56.97 -45.09
CA THR A 574 -39.92 55.69 -44.96
C THR A 574 -39.23 55.53 -43.60
N ILE A 575 -39.38 54.36 -42.97
CA ILE A 575 -38.71 54.01 -41.70
C ILE A 575 -37.22 53.70 -41.96
N THR A 576 -36.36 54.21 -41.08
CA THR A 576 -34.91 53.92 -41.04
C THR A 576 -34.54 53.24 -39.72
N GLY A 577 -33.63 52.26 -39.77
CA GLY A 577 -33.15 51.50 -38.61
C GLY A 577 -32.30 50.29 -39.03
N ILE A 578 -31.76 49.55 -38.05
CA ILE A 578 -30.92 48.36 -38.30
C ILE A 578 -31.77 47.08 -38.38
N SER A 579 -31.33 46.14 -39.24
CA SER A 579 -31.85 44.78 -39.43
C SER A 579 -30.74 43.90 -40.05
N PRO A 580 -30.47 42.67 -39.57
CA PRO A 580 -31.15 41.95 -38.48
C PRO A 580 -30.77 42.45 -37.07
N VAL A 581 -31.53 42.03 -36.04
CA VAL A 581 -31.26 42.29 -34.61
C VAL A 581 -31.34 41.02 -33.78
N CYS A 582 -30.66 40.99 -32.62
CA CYS A 582 -30.66 39.84 -31.72
C CYS A 582 -31.75 39.95 -30.63
N PRO A 583 -32.35 38.83 -30.19
CA PRO A 583 -33.23 38.80 -29.02
C PRO A 583 -32.53 39.39 -27.79
N GLY A 584 -33.23 40.20 -27.02
CA GLY A 584 -32.64 40.89 -25.85
C GLY A 584 -31.91 42.20 -26.17
N ALA A 585 -31.72 42.57 -27.45
CA ALA A 585 -31.06 43.83 -27.81
C ALA A 585 -31.86 45.05 -27.30
N THR A 586 -31.18 46.00 -26.67
CA THR A 586 -31.80 47.23 -26.13
C THR A 586 -31.20 48.48 -26.75
N GLY A 587 -31.99 49.54 -26.86
CA GLY A 587 -31.47 50.85 -27.28
C GLY A 587 -31.40 51.04 -28.80
N ILE A 588 -32.13 50.25 -29.58
CA ILE A 588 -32.10 50.32 -31.04
C ILE A 588 -33.04 51.42 -31.53
N VAL A 589 -32.53 52.34 -32.35
CA VAL A 589 -33.31 53.51 -32.79
C VAL A 589 -33.95 53.26 -34.15
N TYR A 590 -35.25 53.54 -34.26
CA TYR A 590 -35.99 53.61 -35.52
C TYR A 590 -36.59 55.00 -35.69
N SER A 591 -36.60 55.55 -36.91
CA SER A 591 -37.12 56.90 -37.15
C SER A 591 -37.71 57.12 -38.52
N ILE A 592 -38.60 58.12 -38.60
CA ILE A 592 -39.15 58.69 -39.83
C ILE A 592 -39.04 60.24 -39.81
N PRO A 593 -39.11 60.92 -40.97
CA PRO A 593 -39.34 62.38 -41.01
C PRO A 593 -40.63 62.80 -40.28
N ALA A 594 -40.72 64.05 -39.81
CA ALA A 594 -41.92 64.57 -39.17
C ALA A 594 -43.13 64.59 -40.12
N ILE A 595 -44.35 64.35 -39.61
CA ILE A 595 -45.61 64.25 -40.37
C ILE A 595 -46.41 65.52 -40.13
N THR A 596 -46.85 66.20 -41.20
CA THR A 596 -47.65 67.43 -41.11
C THR A 596 -49.02 67.15 -40.47
N ASP A 597 -49.48 68.08 -39.62
CA ASP A 597 -50.71 68.01 -38.82
C ASP A 597 -50.77 66.88 -37.79
N ALA A 598 -49.68 66.12 -37.61
CA ALA A 598 -49.57 65.13 -36.53
C ALA A 598 -49.21 65.83 -35.21
N THR A 599 -50.00 65.57 -34.17
CA THR A 599 -49.68 65.93 -32.78
C THR A 599 -49.14 64.75 -31.99
N GLY A 600 -49.08 63.57 -32.61
CA GLY A 600 -48.58 62.32 -32.06
C GLY A 600 -48.24 61.30 -33.16
N TYR A 601 -47.67 60.17 -32.75
CA TYR A 601 -47.26 59.08 -33.63
C TYR A 601 -47.69 57.75 -33.04
N LEU A 602 -48.26 56.88 -33.86
CA LEU A 602 -48.58 55.52 -33.46
C LEU A 602 -47.68 54.56 -34.23
N TRP A 603 -46.76 53.93 -33.50
CA TRP A 603 -45.89 52.88 -34.01
C TRP A 603 -46.52 51.52 -33.75
N THR A 604 -46.48 50.65 -34.76
CA THR A 604 -46.75 49.22 -34.63
C THR A 604 -45.41 48.49 -34.67
N LEU A 605 -45.16 47.69 -33.65
CA LEU A 605 -43.92 46.95 -33.47
C LEU A 605 -44.17 45.45 -33.67
N PRO A 606 -43.15 44.68 -34.10
CA PRO A 606 -43.25 43.23 -34.15
C PRO A 606 -43.37 42.61 -32.73
N PRO A 607 -43.88 41.37 -32.62
CA PRO A 607 -44.05 40.71 -31.32
C PRO A 607 -42.76 40.66 -30.51
N GLY A 608 -42.85 41.05 -29.24
CA GLY A 608 -41.72 41.07 -28.31
C GLY A 608 -40.78 42.27 -28.45
N ALA A 609 -41.05 43.23 -29.33
CA ALA A 609 -40.38 44.54 -29.36
C ALA A 609 -41.19 45.57 -28.55
N THR A 610 -40.50 46.44 -27.81
CA THR A 610 -41.11 47.44 -26.92
C THR A 610 -40.44 48.78 -27.10
N ILE A 611 -41.21 49.87 -27.15
CA ILE A 611 -40.67 51.22 -27.15
C ILE A 611 -40.19 51.54 -25.73
N THR A 612 -38.91 51.87 -25.58
CA THR A 612 -38.29 52.25 -24.30
C THR A 612 -37.95 53.74 -24.22
N GLY A 613 -38.04 54.47 -25.33
CA GLY A 613 -37.89 55.92 -25.38
C GLY A 613 -38.46 56.51 -26.66
N GLY A 614 -38.89 57.77 -26.61
CA GLY A 614 -39.43 58.47 -27.80
C GLY A 614 -40.84 58.03 -28.22
N ASP A 615 -41.59 57.37 -27.31
CA ASP A 615 -42.98 57.01 -27.59
C ASP A 615 -43.81 58.23 -27.98
N ASN A 616 -44.76 58.04 -28.90
CA ASN A 616 -45.56 59.09 -29.51
C ASN A 616 -44.75 60.18 -30.27
N THR A 617 -43.52 59.88 -30.72
CA THR A 617 -42.70 60.79 -31.55
C THR A 617 -42.28 60.16 -32.89
N ASN A 618 -41.65 60.94 -33.77
CA ASN A 618 -41.15 60.47 -35.07
C ASN A 618 -39.84 59.67 -34.98
N SER A 619 -39.28 59.47 -33.78
CA SER A 619 -38.11 58.63 -33.53
C SER A 619 -38.27 57.87 -32.22
N ILE A 620 -38.24 56.54 -32.31
CA ILE A 620 -38.40 55.65 -31.17
C ILE A 620 -37.10 54.90 -30.88
N THR A 621 -36.84 54.66 -29.60
CA THR A 621 -35.83 53.72 -29.12
C THR A 621 -36.56 52.46 -28.68
N VAL A 622 -36.10 51.31 -29.17
CA VAL A 622 -36.77 50.02 -29.03
C VAL A 622 -35.86 49.02 -28.32
N SER A 623 -36.45 48.24 -27.43
CA SER A 623 -35.85 47.07 -26.82
C SER A 623 -36.60 45.81 -27.24
N PHE A 624 -35.85 44.78 -27.60
CA PHE A 624 -36.35 43.48 -28.01
C PHE A 624 -36.26 42.52 -26.83
N SER A 625 -37.37 41.88 -26.49
CA SER A 625 -37.39 40.82 -25.48
C SER A 625 -36.58 39.60 -25.94
N PRO A 626 -36.15 38.71 -25.02
CA PRO A 626 -35.52 37.43 -25.37
C PRO A 626 -36.40 36.51 -26.23
N THR A 627 -37.71 36.77 -26.33
CA THR A 627 -38.68 36.02 -27.12
C THR A 627 -39.19 36.82 -28.33
N ALA A 628 -38.52 37.90 -28.72
CA ALA A 628 -38.90 38.69 -29.88
C ALA A 628 -38.82 37.84 -31.16
N THR A 629 -39.78 38.02 -32.06
CA THR A 629 -39.85 37.32 -33.35
C THR A 629 -39.81 38.30 -34.51
N SER A 630 -39.27 37.89 -35.66
CA SER A 630 -39.28 38.67 -36.90
C SER A 630 -40.68 39.17 -37.25
N GLY A 631 -40.76 40.37 -37.83
CA GLY A 631 -42.02 41.00 -38.19
C GLY A 631 -41.81 42.41 -38.74
N ASN A 632 -42.89 43.17 -38.87
CA ASN A 632 -42.83 44.48 -39.52
C ASN A 632 -43.01 45.63 -38.53
N PHE A 633 -42.29 46.73 -38.76
CA PHE A 633 -42.63 48.03 -38.20
C PHE A 633 -43.52 48.81 -39.18
N THR A 634 -44.53 49.48 -38.64
CA THR A 634 -45.27 50.53 -39.34
C THR A 634 -45.47 51.73 -38.41
N VAL A 635 -45.62 52.92 -38.98
CA VAL A 635 -45.92 54.13 -38.21
C VAL A 635 -46.91 55.02 -38.95
N LEU A 636 -47.81 55.65 -38.20
CA LEU A 636 -48.72 56.68 -38.72
C LEU A 636 -48.73 57.90 -37.78
N GLY A 637 -49.03 59.07 -38.32
CA GLY A 637 -49.26 60.28 -37.52
C GLY A 637 -50.67 60.25 -36.91
N THR A 638 -50.80 60.72 -35.67
CA THR A 638 -52.09 60.85 -34.96
C THR A 638 -52.37 62.29 -34.58
N ASN A 639 -53.64 62.67 -34.59
CA ASN A 639 -54.13 63.86 -33.90
C ASN A 639 -55.56 63.65 -33.41
N SER A 640 -56.17 64.69 -32.85
CA SER A 640 -57.54 64.64 -32.29
C SER A 640 -58.62 64.21 -33.30
N CYS A 641 -58.32 64.22 -34.60
CA CYS A 641 -59.25 63.91 -35.68
C CYS A 641 -59.02 62.57 -36.35
N GLY A 642 -58.03 61.82 -35.87
CA GLY A 642 -57.79 60.44 -36.23
C GLY A 642 -56.35 60.17 -36.67
N ASN A 643 -56.21 59.02 -37.32
CA ASN A 643 -54.93 58.50 -37.80
C ASN A 643 -54.72 58.85 -39.27
N GLY A 644 -53.54 59.40 -39.61
CA GLY A 644 -53.09 59.56 -40.98
C GLY A 644 -52.76 58.21 -41.65
N ILE A 645 -52.25 58.27 -42.88
CA ILE A 645 -51.87 57.07 -43.65
C ILE A 645 -50.56 56.48 -43.09
N ALA A 646 -50.57 55.17 -42.79
CA ALA A 646 -49.40 54.46 -42.28
C ALA A 646 -48.28 54.33 -43.32
N SER A 647 -47.05 54.26 -42.83
CA SER A 647 -45.85 54.00 -43.64
C SER A 647 -45.93 52.64 -44.34
N SER A 648 -45.13 52.46 -45.38
CA SER A 648 -44.85 51.11 -45.89
C SER A 648 -44.23 50.23 -44.79
N PRO A 649 -44.53 48.91 -44.73
CA PRO A 649 -43.97 48.02 -43.72
C PRO A 649 -42.44 47.91 -43.85
N TYR A 650 -41.73 48.14 -42.74
CA TYR A 650 -40.29 47.87 -42.64
C TYR A 650 -40.08 46.47 -42.05
N ALA A 651 -39.54 45.54 -42.84
CA ALA A 651 -39.32 44.16 -42.41
C ALA A 651 -38.07 44.03 -41.52
N LEU A 652 -38.28 43.70 -40.24
CA LEU A 652 -37.23 43.37 -39.28
C LEU A 652 -37.05 41.85 -39.19
N ILE A 653 -35.80 41.40 -39.32
CA ILE A 653 -35.40 40.03 -39.00
C ILE A 653 -34.83 40.02 -37.57
N VAL A 654 -35.38 39.16 -36.70
CA VAL A 654 -34.80 38.83 -35.40
C VAL A 654 -34.05 37.51 -35.54
N ASP A 655 -32.73 37.55 -35.46
CA ASP A 655 -31.87 36.36 -35.60
C ASP A 655 -31.84 35.61 -34.26
N PRO A 656 -32.39 34.38 -34.19
CA PRO A 656 -32.46 33.64 -32.94
C PRO A 656 -31.06 33.20 -32.46
N LEU A 657 -30.93 32.93 -31.16
CA LEU A 657 -29.78 32.17 -30.65
C LEU A 657 -29.82 30.74 -31.21
N PRO A 658 -28.66 30.07 -31.35
CA PRO A 658 -28.60 28.67 -31.77
C PRO A 658 -29.50 27.78 -30.92
N ALA A 659 -30.26 26.88 -31.58
CA ALA A 659 -31.09 25.90 -30.89
C ALA A 659 -30.25 25.00 -29.96
N ALA A 660 -30.88 24.43 -28.93
CA ALA A 660 -30.22 23.49 -28.04
C ALA A 660 -29.64 22.30 -28.84
N ALA A 661 -28.38 21.97 -28.57
CA ALA A 661 -27.73 20.81 -29.17
C ALA A 661 -28.47 19.50 -28.81
N GLY A 662 -28.34 18.48 -29.66
CA GLY A 662 -28.76 17.11 -29.31
C GLY A 662 -27.83 16.48 -28.25
N PRO A 663 -28.13 15.27 -27.75
CA PRO A 663 -27.28 14.60 -26.77
C PRO A 663 -25.88 14.36 -27.32
N ILE A 664 -24.87 14.49 -26.45
CA ILE A 664 -23.47 14.19 -26.80
C ILE A 664 -23.30 12.67 -26.90
N THR A 665 -22.79 12.22 -28.05
CA THR A 665 -22.43 10.82 -28.31
C THR A 665 -20.93 10.65 -28.14
N GLY A 666 -20.51 9.72 -27.29
CA GLY A 666 -19.11 9.41 -26.99
C GLY A 666 -18.99 8.60 -25.69
N SER A 667 -17.77 8.17 -25.35
CA SER A 667 -17.50 7.38 -24.14
C SER A 667 -17.74 8.21 -22.87
N SER A 668 -18.65 7.76 -22.00
CA SER A 668 -18.88 8.37 -20.68
C SER A 668 -17.89 7.92 -19.60
N SER A 669 -17.06 6.91 -19.91
CA SER A 669 -16.00 6.39 -19.03
C SER A 669 -14.71 6.26 -19.81
N VAL A 670 -13.65 6.91 -19.34
CA VAL A 670 -12.34 6.97 -20.00
C VAL A 670 -11.21 6.77 -18.99
N CYS A 671 -10.05 6.31 -19.45
CA CYS A 671 -8.86 6.18 -18.60
C CYS A 671 -7.99 7.43 -18.69
N GLN A 672 -7.29 7.77 -17.61
CA GLN A 672 -6.18 8.74 -17.68
C GLN A 672 -5.13 8.26 -18.68
N GLY A 673 -4.70 9.12 -19.59
CA GLY A 673 -3.81 8.77 -20.70
C GLY A 673 -4.52 8.26 -21.97
N ALA A 674 -5.86 8.14 -21.98
CA ALA A 674 -6.60 7.80 -23.19
C ALA A 674 -6.48 8.91 -24.25
N SER A 675 -6.29 8.52 -25.51
CA SER A 675 -6.17 9.46 -26.63
C SER A 675 -7.00 8.98 -27.82
N GLY A 676 -7.59 9.94 -28.54
CA GLY A 676 -8.40 9.63 -29.72
C GLY A 676 -9.90 9.43 -29.42
N GLU A 677 -10.38 9.81 -28.24
CA GLU A 677 -11.80 9.71 -27.89
C GLU A 677 -12.62 10.71 -28.71
N ILE A 678 -13.64 10.23 -29.42
CA ILE A 678 -14.48 11.07 -30.28
C ILE A 678 -15.78 11.41 -29.56
N TYR A 679 -16.06 12.71 -29.44
CA TYR A 679 -17.32 13.22 -28.94
C TYR A 679 -18.02 14.02 -30.02
N THR A 680 -19.29 13.71 -30.27
CA THR A 680 -20.06 14.30 -31.37
C THR A 680 -21.48 14.63 -30.93
N ILE A 681 -22.04 15.67 -31.53
CA ILE A 681 -23.48 15.95 -31.49
C ILE A 681 -24.02 15.96 -32.92
N ALA A 682 -25.31 15.69 -33.07
CA ALA A 682 -25.99 15.93 -34.32
C ALA A 682 -25.80 17.40 -34.73
N VAL A 683 -25.56 17.64 -36.03
CA VAL A 683 -25.43 19.00 -36.58
C VAL A 683 -26.69 19.79 -36.23
N ILE A 684 -26.53 20.95 -35.60
CA ILE A 684 -27.65 21.85 -35.33
C ILE A 684 -28.12 22.40 -36.70
N PRO A 685 -29.37 22.16 -37.15
CA PRO A 685 -29.85 22.57 -38.47
C PRO A 685 -29.65 24.07 -38.71
N HIS A 686 -29.19 24.46 -39.90
CA HIS A 686 -28.52 25.74 -40.09
C HIS A 686 -29.22 26.72 -41.05
N ALA A 687 -29.58 27.88 -40.50
CA ALA A 687 -29.31 29.20 -41.09
C ALA A 687 -28.37 30.04 -40.17
N ASP A 688 -28.33 29.73 -38.85
CA ASP A 688 -27.77 30.66 -37.85
C ASP A 688 -26.70 30.08 -36.89
N VAL A 689 -25.82 29.09 -37.22
CA VAL A 689 -24.80 28.52 -36.28
C VAL A 689 -23.35 28.52 -36.81
N ASN A 690 -22.60 29.60 -36.63
CA ASN A 690 -21.27 29.76 -37.25
C ASN A 690 -20.12 29.01 -36.54
N GLY A 691 -20.36 28.31 -35.43
CA GLY A 691 -19.35 27.51 -34.73
C GLY A 691 -19.86 26.79 -33.48
N TYR A 692 -19.02 25.94 -32.89
CA TYR A 692 -19.32 25.18 -31.67
C TYR A 692 -18.29 25.44 -30.56
N VAL A 693 -18.75 25.65 -29.34
CA VAL A 693 -17.87 25.81 -28.17
C VAL A 693 -17.98 24.58 -27.29
N TRP A 694 -16.86 23.87 -27.15
CA TRP A 694 -16.72 22.72 -26.26
C TRP A 694 -15.98 23.13 -24.99
N THR A 695 -16.48 22.67 -23.85
CA THR A 695 -15.78 22.75 -22.56
C THR A 695 -15.48 21.33 -22.11
N LEU A 696 -14.19 21.05 -21.86
CA LEU A 696 -13.71 19.73 -21.49
C LEU A 696 -13.46 19.64 -19.97
N PRO A 697 -13.46 18.42 -19.41
CA PRO A 697 -12.96 18.18 -18.06
C PRO A 697 -11.52 18.70 -17.86
N PRO A 698 -11.13 19.09 -16.64
CA PRO A 698 -9.74 19.44 -16.33
C PRO A 698 -8.78 18.32 -16.75
N GLY A 699 -7.66 18.68 -17.38
CA GLY A 699 -6.64 17.74 -17.92
C GLY A 699 -6.96 17.12 -19.28
N ALA A 700 -8.17 17.33 -19.82
CA ALA A 700 -8.51 16.92 -21.17
C ALA A 700 -8.23 18.02 -22.20
N THR A 701 -7.80 17.63 -23.41
CA THR A 701 -7.45 18.55 -24.50
C THR A 701 -8.09 18.13 -25.82
N ILE A 702 -8.56 19.10 -26.61
CA ILE A 702 -9.06 18.85 -27.97
C ILE A 702 -7.85 18.69 -28.89
N THR A 703 -7.69 17.54 -29.50
CA THR A 703 -6.62 17.25 -30.47
C THR A 703 -7.05 17.48 -31.92
N ALA A 704 -8.36 17.44 -32.21
CA ALA A 704 -8.93 17.79 -33.51
C ALA A 704 -10.38 18.28 -33.39
N GLY A 705 -10.82 19.13 -34.33
CA GLY A 705 -12.23 19.54 -34.45
C GLY A 705 -12.69 20.67 -33.52
N ALA A 706 -11.79 21.39 -32.86
CA ALA A 706 -12.15 22.58 -32.08
C ALA A 706 -12.93 23.56 -32.99
N ASN A 707 -14.19 23.85 -32.66
CA ASN A 707 -15.18 24.62 -33.44
C ASN A 707 -16.14 23.83 -34.36
N THR A 708 -16.12 22.50 -34.38
CA THR A 708 -17.08 21.69 -35.14
C THR A 708 -18.05 20.93 -34.22
N ASN A 709 -19.06 20.28 -34.80
CA ASN A 709 -20.00 19.43 -34.06
C ASN A 709 -19.38 18.07 -33.63
N SER A 710 -18.08 17.85 -33.91
CA SER A 710 -17.37 16.60 -33.58
C SER A 710 -15.91 16.88 -33.23
N ILE A 711 -15.53 16.57 -32.00
CA ILE A 711 -14.17 16.75 -31.49
C ILE A 711 -13.48 15.40 -31.23
N THR A 712 -12.16 15.38 -31.36
CA THR A 712 -11.29 14.31 -30.84
C THR A 712 -10.56 14.83 -29.61
N VAL A 713 -10.56 14.05 -28.53
CA VAL A 713 -10.08 14.45 -27.21
C VAL A 713 -9.00 13.50 -26.71
N SER A 714 -8.02 14.05 -26.01
CA SER A 714 -7.04 13.31 -25.23
C SER A 714 -7.20 13.65 -23.76
N PHE A 715 -7.21 12.63 -22.90
CA PHE A 715 -7.24 12.74 -21.43
C PHE A 715 -5.84 12.45 -20.91
N ASP A 716 -5.16 13.43 -20.33
CA ASP A 716 -3.82 13.21 -19.78
C ASP A 716 -3.82 12.52 -18.41
N ALA A 717 -2.63 12.37 -17.81
CA ALA A 717 -2.46 11.75 -16.49
C ALA A 717 -3.04 12.58 -15.31
N THR A 718 -3.38 13.84 -15.54
CA THR A 718 -3.96 14.75 -14.55
C THR A 718 -5.47 14.89 -14.69
N SER A 719 -6.06 14.25 -15.71
CA SER A 719 -7.48 14.36 -16.01
C SER A 719 -8.34 13.87 -14.85
N THR A 720 -9.33 14.68 -14.46
CA THR A 720 -10.27 14.39 -13.36
C THR A 720 -11.70 14.25 -13.89
N PRO A 721 -12.57 13.44 -13.25
CA PRO A 721 -13.97 13.38 -13.60
C PRO A 721 -14.64 14.75 -13.56
N ASP A 722 -15.34 15.11 -14.63
CA ASP A 722 -16.12 16.35 -14.72
C ASP A 722 -17.14 16.26 -15.86
N ILE A 723 -17.85 17.36 -16.10
CA ILE A 723 -18.84 17.49 -17.17
C ILE A 723 -18.16 17.99 -18.44
N LEU A 724 -18.39 17.27 -19.54
CA LEU A 724 -18.11 17.72 -20.88
C LEU A 724 -19.36 18.43 -21.43
N THR A 725 -19.20 19.68 -21.88
CA THR A 725 -20.33 20.47 -22.40
C THR A 725 -20.09 20.97 -23.82
N VAL A 726 -21.15 21.09 -24.61
CA VAL A 726 -21.10 21.73 -25.93
C VAL A 726 -22.30 22.65 -26.15
N LYS A 727 -22.06 23.77 -26.84
CA LYS A 727 -23.08 24.71 -27.31
C LYS A 727 -22.76 25.20 -28.71
N GLY A 728 -23.80 25.48 -29.51
CA GLY A 728 -23.66 26.19 -30.78
C GLY A 728 -23.51 27.69 -30.57
N THR A 729 -22.86 28.39 -31.49
CA THR A 729 -22.58 29.83 -31.42
C THR A 729 -22.89 30.54 -32.74
N ASN A 730 -23.35 31.79 -32.68
CA ASN A 730 -23.63 32.61 -33.86
C ASN A 730 -23.42 34.11 -33.61
N GLY A 731 -23.79 34.95 -34.59
CA GLY A 731 -23.64 36.41 -34.51
C GLY A 731 -24.40 37.08 -33.36
N CYS A 732 -25.42 36.42 -32.80
CA CYS A 732 -26.19 36.89 -31.65
C CYS A 732 -25.72 36.31 -30.31
N GLY A 733 -24.86 35.29 -30.31
CA GLY A 733 -24.24 34.72 -29.12
C GLY A 733 -24.34 33.20 -29.04
N ASP A 734 -24.27 32.70 -27.81
CA ASP A 734 -24.21 31.27 -27.52
C ASP A 734 -25.61 30.69 -27.27
N GLY A 735 -25.88 29.52 -27.86
CA GLY A 735 -27.06 28.73 -27.55
C GLY A 735 -26.94 27.98 -26.23
N THR A 736 -27.98 27.19 -25.90
CA THR A 736 -28.01 26.38 -24.67
C THR A 736 -26.98 25.24 -24.73
N SER A 737 -26.24 25.05 -23.64
CA SER A 737 -25.30 23.94 -23.51
C SER A 737 -25.99 22.62 -23.19
N VAL A 738 -25.47 21.53 -23.76
CA VAL A 738 -25.77 20.16 -23.34
C VAL A 738 -24.57 19.54 -22.65
N ASN A 739 -24.82 18.57 -21.78
CA ASN A 739 -23.85 18.03 -20.83
C ASN A 739 -23.72 16.51 -21.00
N LEU A 740 -22.50 16.00 -20.82
CA LEU A 740 -22.20 14.58 -20.65
C LEU A 740 -21.25 14.43 -19.47
N ASN A 741 -21.63 13.62 -18.48
CA ASN A 741 -20.76 13.29 -17.36
C ASN A 741 -19.65 12.35 -17.85
N ILE A 742 -18.39 12.77 -17.70
CA ILE A 742 -17.22 11.95 -18.03
C ILE A 742 -16.61 11.44 -16.74
N ASN A 743 -16.63 10.13 -16.56
CA ASN A 743 -15.91 9.46 -15.48
C ASN A 743 -14.49 9.13 -15.93
N VAL A 744 -13.50 9.88 -15.43
CA VAL A 744 -12.08 9.62 -15.69
C VAL A 744 -11.53 8.69 -14.61
N THR A 745 -11.13 7.49 -15.00
CA THR A 745 -10.54 6.49 -14.09
C THR A 745 -9.02 6.52 -14.20
N PRO A 746 -8.27 6.55 -13.07
CA PRO A 746 -6.82 6.47 -13.11
C PRO A 746 -6.30 5.22 -13.82
N SER A 747 -5.19 5.35 -14.53
CA SER A 747 -4.54 4.22 -15.22
C SER A 747 -3.89 3.27 -14.22
N VAL A 748 -3.91 1.98 -14.56
CA VAL A 748 -3.30 0.93 -13.73
C VAL A 748 -1.80 1.19 -13.55
N GLY A 749 -1.35 1.19 -12.29
CA GLY A 749 0.05 1.37 -11.94
C GLY A 749 0.87 0.11 -12.16
N THR A 750 2.20 0.24 -12.23
CA THR A 750 3.10 -0.91 -12.29
C THR A 750 3.05 -1.71 -10.98
N PRO A 751 2.94 -3.05 -11.01
CA PRO A 751 2.99 -3.86 -9.79
C PRO A 751 4.31 -3.69 -9.04
N VAL A 752 4.25 -3.74 -7.71
CA VAL A 752 5.40 -3.70 -6.81
C VAL A 752 5.30 -4.88 -5.86
N PHE A 753 6.30 -5.76 -5.91
CA PHE A 753 6.41 -6.91 -5.00
C PHE A 753 6.81 -6.48 -3.59
N ALA A 754 6.16 -7.07 -2.58
CA ALA A 754 6.45 -6.78 -1.17
C ALA A 754 7.91 -7.09 -0.79
N ASP A 755 8.48 -8.12 -1.39
CA ASP A 755 9.86 -8.58 -1.17
C ASP A 755 10.90 -7.86 -2.06
N GLY A 756 10.51 -6.77 -2.74
CA GLY A 756 11.37 -6.05 -3.68
C GLY A 756 11.52 -6.75 -5.03
N ALA A 757 12.57 -6.42 -5.78
CA ALA A 757 12.79 -6.99 -7.13
C ALA A 757 13.40 -8.41 -7.10
N SER A 758 13.98 -8.83 -5.97
CA SER A 758 14.63 -10.13 -5.84
C SER A 758 14.67 -10.62 -4.40
N SER A 759 14.66 -11.94 -4.21
CA SER A 759 14.82 -12.62 -2.92
C SER A 759 15.68 -13.89 -3.05
N SER A 760 16.13 -14.43 -1.92
CA SER A 760 16.82 -15.73 -1.87
C SER A 760 16.14 -16.69 -0.90
N ARG A 761 16.19 -17.99 -1.19
CA ARG A 761 15.62 -19.05 -0.34
C ARG A 761 16.50 -20.31 -0.33
N PRO A 762 16.47 -21.13 0.74
CA PRO A 762 17.16 -22.42 0.76
C PRO A 762 16.40 -23.48 -0.06
N GLN A 763 17.13 -24.47 -0.59
CA GLN A 763 16.62 -25.63 -1.34
C GLN A 763 15.91 -26.61 -0.40
N LEU A 764 14.72 -26.21 0.06
CA LEU A 764 13.78 -27.04 0.80
C LEU A 764 12.45 -27.09 0.01
N ALA A 765 11.64 -28.14 0.20
CA ALA A 765 10.25 -28.08 -0.26
C ALA A 765 9.50 -27.03 0.59
N GLN A 766 8.92 -26.03 -0.06
CA GLN A 766 8.25 -24.93 0.64
C GLN A 766 7.24 -24.25 -0.29
N LYS A 767 6.08 -23.92 0.26
CA LYS A 767 5.17 -22.95 -0.31
C LYS A 767 5.58 -21.56 0.16
N VAL A 768 5.84 -20.65 -0.76
CA VAL A 768 6.24 -19.27 -0.47
C VAL A 768 5.31 -18.32 -1.22
N LEU A 769 4.74 -17.36 -0.50
CA LEU A 769 3.78 -16.41 -1.04
C LEU A 769 4.50 -15.14 -1.51
N TYR A 770 4.39 -14.81 -2.80
CA TYR A 770 4.94 -13.57 -3.38
C TYR A 770 3.81 -12.66 -3.84
N THR A 771 3.50 -11.66 -3.03
CA THR A 771 2.43 -10.69 -3.34
C THR A 771 2.99 -9.43 -3.98
N ALA A 772 2.32 -8.96 -5.02
CA ALA A 772 2.52 -7.64 -5.61
C ALA A 772 1.28 -6.77 -5.42
N THR A 773 1.49 -5.46 -5.34
CA THR A 773 0.41 -4.46 -5.32
C THR A 773 0.61 -3.48 -6.47
N ALA A 774 -0.49 -3.10 -7.13
CA ALA A 774 -0.51 -2.13 -8.21
C ALA A 774 -1.66 -1.15 -7.94
N ASN A 775 -1.38 0.16 -8.00
CA ASN A 775 -2.43 1.16 -7.85
C ASN A 775 -3.46 1.00 -8.98
N TYR A 776 -4.76 1.09 -8.65
CA TYR A 776 -5.86 1.06 -9.61
C TYR A 776 -5.97 -0.23 -10.46
N ALA A 777 -5.31 -1.31 -10.03
CA ALA A 777 -5.52 -2.62 -10.64
C ALA A 777 -6.88 -3.19 -10.22
N SER A 778 -7.70 -3.61 -11.19
CA SER A 778 -8.90 -4.40 -10.95
C SER A 778 -8.56 -5.84 -10.59
N THR A 779 -7.45 -6.36 -11.13
CA THR A 779 -6.96 -7.72 -10.91
C THR A 779 -5.45 -7.76 -11.05
N ILE A 780 -4.78 -8.57 -10.23
CA ILE A 780 -3.37 -8.92 -10.41
C ILE A 780 -3.30 -10.44 -10.56
N THR A 781 -2.65 -10.90 -11.63
CA THR A 781 -2.37 -12.32 -11.83
C THR A 781 -0.87 -12.59 -11.81
N TYR A 782 -0.47 -13.78 -11.42
CA TYR A 782 0.92 -14.18 -11.32
C TYR A 782 1.24 -15.30 -12.30
N THR A 783 2.44 -15.26 -12.86
CA THR A 783 3.00 -16.33 -13.69
C THR A 783 4.40 -16.66 -13.22
N LEU A 784 4.81 -17.90 -13.48
CA LEU A 784 6.15 -18.40 -13.18
C LEU A 784 6.82 -18.74 -14.50
N ASP A 785 8.12 -18.49 -14.59
CA ASP A 785 8.88 -18.76 -15.80
C ASP A 785 8.86 -20.24 -16.19
N ALA A 786 8.96 -20.47 -17.50
CA ALA A 786 8.84 -21.81 -18.09
C ALA A 786 9.89 -22.79 -17.54
N ASN A 787 11.10 -22.32 -17.19
CA ASN A 787 12.16 -23.19 -16.67
C ASN A 787 11.78 -23.71 -15.29
N SER A 788 11.32 -22.82 -14.40
CA SER A 788 10.83 -23.21 -13.08
C SER A 788 9.62 -24.14 -13.14
N VAL A 789 8.69 -23.92 -14.08
CA VAL A 789 7.52 -24.79 -14.28
C VAL A 789 7.93 -26.16 -14.81
N THR A 790 8.85 -26.20 -15.78
CA THR A 790 9.37 -27.47 -16.34
C THR A 790 10.15 -28.27 -15.30
N ALA A 791 10.80 -27.58 -14.37
CA ALA A 791 11.44 -28.20 -13.21
C ALA A 791 10.46 -28.70 -12.14
N GLY A 792 9.15 -28.53 -12.36
CA GLY A 792 8.07 -29.06 -11.53
C GLY A 792 7.60 -28.13 -10.40
N ASN A 793 8.11 -26.89 -10.33
CA ASN A 793 7.52 -25.87 -9.47
C ASN A 793 6.17 -25.40 -10.04
N SER A 794 5.30 -24.88 -9.19
CA SER A 794 4.03 -24.31 -9.64
C SER A 794 3.74 -23.00 -8.93
N ILE A 795 2.92 -22.15 -9.55
CA ILE A 795 2.42 -20.91 -8.93
C ILE A 795 0.90 -20.89 -9.01
N ASP A 796 0.25 -20.42 -7.94
CA ASP A 796 -1.16 -20.06 -7.98
C ASP A 796 -1.28 -18.66 -8.63
N PRO A 797 -1.94 -18.56 -9.80
CA PRO A 797 -2.00 -17.32 -10.56
C PRO A 797 -2.83 -16.23 -9.88
N ASN A 798 -3.62 -16.52 -8.84
CA ASN A 798 -4.43 -15.52 -8.14
C ASN A 798 -3.78 -15.03 -6.84
N THR A 799 -3.04 -15.90 -6.17
CA THR A 799 -2.46 -15.60 -4.85
C THR A 799 -0.97 -15.26 -4.91
N GLY A 800 -0.26 -15.72 -5.95
CA GLY A 800 1.20 -15.60 -6.04
C GLY A 800 1.95 -16.61 -5.15
N GLU A 801 1.26 -17.63 -4.61
CA GLU A 801 1.89 -18.72 -3.87
C GLU A 801 2.65 -19.62 -4.85
N VAL A 802 3.97 -19.69 -4.68
CA VAL A 802 4.83 -20.61 -5.42
C VAL A 802 5.09 -21.85 -4.57
N ASN A 803 4.80 -23.01 -5.12
CA ASN A 803 5.15 -24.31 -4.54
C ASN A 803 6.47 -24.79 -5.14
N PHE A 804 7.55 -24.69 -4.38
CA PHE A 804 8.86 -25.16 -4.79
C PHE A 804 9.07 -26.63 -4.46
N LEU A 805 9.57 -27.42 -5.42
CA LEU A 805 9.91 -28.82 -5.20
C LEU A 805 11.15 -28.99 -4.30
N ALA A 806 11.14 -30.07 -3.52
CA ALA A 806 12.31 -30.53 -2.78
C ALA A 806 13.46 -30.82 -3.77
N GLY A 807 14.50 -29.99 -3.76
CA GLY A 807 15.63 -30.12 -4.68
C GLY A 807 15.70 -29.09 -5.79
N TRP A 808 14.72 -28.18 -5.95
CA TRP A 808 14.88 -27.07 -6.89
C TRP A 808 16.01 -26.14 -6.44
N SER A 809 16.97 -25.87 -7.32
CA SER A 809 18.02 -24.87 -7.14
C SER A 809 18.16 -24.04 -8.41
N GLY A 810 18.57 -22.78 -8.27
CA GLY A 810 18.65 -21.85 -9.39
C GLY A 810 17.64 -20.72 -9.27
N THR A 811 17.36 -20.06 -10.39
CA THR A 811 16.58 -18.82 -10.41
C THR A 811 15.15 -19.06 -10.91
N SER A 812 14.17 -18.60 -10.14
CA SER A 812 12.77 -18.55 -10.54
C SER A 812 12.33 -17.10 -10.75
N VAL A 813 11.60 -16.85 -11.82
CA VAL A 813 11.14 -15.51 -12.19
C VAL A 813 9.62 -15.48 -12.12
N ILE A 814 9.11 -14.68 -11.19
CA ILE A 814 7.69 -14.47 -10.97
C ILE A 814 7.30 -13.17 -11.66
N THR A 815 6.31 -13.23 -12.54
CA THR A 815 5.77 -12.02 -13.19
C THR A 815 4.40 -11.73 -12.62
N ALA A 816 4.22 -10.53 -12.08
CA ALA A 816 2.92 -10.00 -11.72
C ALA A 816 2.37 -9.17 -12.90
N ASN A 817 1.14 -9.46 -13.31
CA ASN A 817 0.42 -8.76 -14.37
C ASN A 817 -0.76 -8.02 -13.75
N ALA A 818 -0.72 -6.69 -13.71
CA ALA A 818 -1.83 -5.87 -13.26
C ALA A 818 -2.68 -5.44 -14.45
N LYS A 819 -3.99 -5.69 -14.34
CA LYS A 819 -5.01 -5.21 -15.26
C LYS A 819 -5.88 -4.19 -14.55
N GLY A 820 -6.24 -3.13 -15.26
CA GLY A 820 -7.13 -2.07 -14.79
C GLY A 820 -7.50 -1.17 -15.96
N CYS A 821 -7.81 0.10 -15.70
CA CYS A 821 -8.01 1.06 -16.79
C CYS A 821 -6.68 1.31 -17.52
N GLY A 822 -6.70 1.34 -18.85
CA GLY A 822 -5.53 1.57 -19.70
C GLY A 822 -4.81 0.28 -20.12
N VAL A 823 -3.55 0.41 -20.50
CA VAL A 823 -2.72 -0.72 -20.93
C VAL A 823 -2.30 -1.55 -19.71
N PRO A 824 -2.42 -2.89 -19.72
CA PRO A 824 -1.92 -3.72 -18.63
C PRO A 824 -0.43 -3.50 -18.36
N THR A 825 -0.05 -3.48 -17.09
CA THR A 825 1.33 -3.29 -16.63
C THR A 825 1.87 -4.57 -16.02
N THR A 826 3.19 -4.74 -16.05
CA THR A 826 3.86 -5.94 -15.51
C THR A 826 5.07 -5.57 -14.66
N ALA A 827 5.39 -6.43 -13.70
CA ALA A 827 6.63 -6.36 -12.95
C ALA A 827 7.16 -7.78 -12.68
N ILE A 828 8.46 -7.88 -12.43
CA ILE A 828 9.16 -9.14 -12.25
C ILE A 828 9.81 -9.18 -10.86
N HIS A 829 9.72 -10.33 -10.20
CA HIS A 829 10.49 -10.69 -9.01
C HIS A 829 11.34 -11.91 -9.30
N THR A 830 12.62 -11.85 -8.91
CA THR A 830 13.58 -12.94 -9.14
C THR A 830 13.94 -13.64 -7.82
N VAL A 831 13.61 -14.92 -7.70
CA VAL A 831 13.91 -15.76 -6.54
C VAL A 831 15.14 -16.63 -6.83
N THR A 832 16.20 -16.49 -6.05
CA THR A 832 17.37 -17.38 -6.13
C THR A 832 17.27 -18.47 -5.07
N THR A 833 17.09 -19.72 -5.49
CA THR A 833 17.11 -20.88 -4.60
C THR A 833 18.52 -21.43 -4.47
N VAL A 834 19.11 -21.32 -3.29
CA VAL A 834 20.45 -21.81 -2.97
C VAL A 834 20.39 -23.24 -2.45
N THR A 835 21.32 -24.10 -2.87
CA THR A 835 21.35 -25.52 -2.48
C THR A 835 21.48 -25.71 -0.96
N SER A 836 20.96 -26.83 -0.45
CA SER A 836 21.04 -27.22 0.97
C SER A 836 22.50 -27.18 1.46
N THR A 837 22.69 -26.55 2.61
CA THR A 837 23.94 -25.99 3.12
C THR A 837 25.02 -26.96 3.56
N ILE A 838 24.77 -28.26 3.51
CA ILE A 838 25.78 -29.26 3.85
C ILE A 838 26.64 -29.70 2.66
N GLY A 839 26.41 -29.21 1.43
CA GLY A 839 27.37 -29.28 0.31
C GLY A 839 28.21 -30.56 0.20
N ALA A 840 29.53 -30.42 0.07
CA ALA A 840 30.52 -31.51 0.07
C ALA A 840 30.53 -32.32 1.37
N THR A 841 30.08 -31.76 2.50
CA THR A 841 29.97 -32.50 3.78
C THR A 841 28.89 -33.59 3.75
N TRP A 842 28.02 -33.62 2.73
CA TRP A 842 26.99 -34.65 2.58
C TRP A 842 27.54 -36.07 2.61
N CYS A 843 28.71 -36.33 2.01
CA CYS A 843 29.29 -37.68 2.00
C CYS A 843 30.21 -37.95 3.19
N PHE A 844 30.45 -36.98 4.06
CA PHE A 844 31.19 -37.18 5.30
C PHE A 844 30.27 -37.74 6.39
N ALA A 845 30.72 -38.82 7.03
CA ALA A 845 30.24 -39.23 8.33
C ALA A 845 30.82 -38.33 9.42
N LEU A 846 32.11 -37.96 9.28
CA LEU A 846 32.86 -37.16 10.23
C LEU A 846 33.63 -36.08 9.48
N PHE A 847 33.48 -34.82 9.88
CA PHE A 847 34.29 -33.75 9.33
C PHE A 847 34.56 -32.66 10.37
N THR A 848 35.79 -32.15 10.43
CA THR A 848 36.10 -30.95 11.23
C THR A 848 36.87 -29.93 10.39
N GLN A 849 36.45 -28.66 10.43
CA GLN A 849 37.21 -27.60 9.78
C GLN A 849 38.57 -27.41 10.50
N THR A 850 38.58 -27.36 11.83
CA THR A 850 39.79 -27.22 12.63
C THR A 850 39.72 -28.15 13.84
N GLY A 851 40.44 -29.27 13.78
CA GLY A 851 40.53 -30.26 14.84
C GLY A 851 41.14 -31.58 14.37
N ALA A 852 41.67 -32.36 15.31
CA ALA A 852 42.06 -33.73 15.05
C ALA A 852 40.83 -34.66 15.05
N ILE A 853 40.88 -35.74 14.27
CA ILE A 853 39.91 -36.84 14.36
C ILE A 853 40.62 -38.09 14.87
N THR A 854 40.22 -38.56 16.04
CA THR A 854 40.84 -39.72 16.70
C THR A 854 39.84 -40.85 16.88
N ASN A 855 40.16 -42.02 16.34
CA ASN A 855 39.35 -43.23 16.47
C ASN A 855 40.00 -44.28 17.40
N ASN A 856 39.41 -44.50 18.56
CA ASN A 856 39.78 -45.54 19.53
C ASN A 856 38.81 -46.72 19.46
N GLY A 857 38.85 -47.47 18.36
CA GLY A 857 38.10 -48.73 18.21
C GLY A 857 36.64 -48.61 17.76
N SER A 858 36.26 -47.52 17.11
CA SER A 858 34.91 -47.28 16.55
C SER A 858 34.82 -47.72 15.08
N THR A 859 33.62 -48.03 14.60
CA THR A 859 33.34 -48.32 13.19
C THR A 859 32.58 -47.18 12.52
N VAL A 860 32.99 -46.81 11.31
CA VAL A 860 32.45 -45.67 10.57
C VAL A 860 32.09 -46.07 9.15
N LYS A 861 30.89 -45.71 8.72
CA LYS A 861 30.43 -45.79 7.33
C LYS A 861 30.12 -44.38 6.81
N GLY A 862 30.85 -43.97 5.77
CA GLY A 862 30.90 -42.60 5.22
C GLY A 862 32.30 -41.97 5.34
N ASN A 863 32.54 -40.88 4.61
CA ASN A 863 33.87 -40.26 4.55
C ASN A 863 34.28 -39.61 5.88
N VAL A 864 35.59 -39.48 6.10
CA VAL A 864 36.20 -38.85 7.27
C VAL A 864 37.15 -37.76 6.79
N GLY A 865 37.11 -36.56 7.35
CA GLY A 865 38.05 -35.52 6.92
C GLY A 865 38.29 -34.39 7.90
N THR A 866 39.43 -33.73 7.73
CA THR A 866 39.79 -32.52 8.46
C THR A 866 40.42 -31.50 7.52
N ASN A 867 40.09 -30.23 7.68
CA ASN A 867 40.76 -29.16 6.94
C ASN A 867 42.00 -28.61 7.68
N ALA A 868 42.10 -28.87 8.99
CA ALA A 868 43.27 -28.53 9.81
C ALA A 868 43.33 -29.44 11.05
N GLY A 869 44.22 -30.42 11.05
CA GLY A 869 44.41 -31.38 12.15
C GLY A 869 44.90 -32.73 11.63
N ALA A 870 45.11 -33.68 12.52
CA ALA A 870 45.51 -35.04 12.16
C ALA A 870 44.33 -36.02 12.26
N ILE A 871 44.26 -36.98 11.34
CA ILE A 871 43.33 -38.11 11.39
C ILE A 871 44.11 -39.36 11.85
N THR A 872 43.63 -40.04 12.91
CA THR A 872 44.34 -41.18 13.52
C THR A 872 43.39 -42.30 13.93
N GLY A 873 43.83 -43.56 13.84
CA GLY A 873 43.10 -44.73 14.35
C GLY A 873 42.10 -45.37 13.37
N PHE A 874 42.08 -44.91 12.10
CA PHE A 874 41.27 -45.51 11.04
C PHE A 874 42.05 -46.58 10.26
N THR A 875 41.39 -47.67 9.92
CA THR A 875 41.90 -48.80 9.14
C THR A 875 40.82 -49.30 8.18
N ALA A 876 41.18 -50.06 7.16
CA ALA A 876 40.19 -50.64 6.23
C ALA A 876 39.17 -51.58 6.91
N ALA A 877 39.46 -52.08 8.13
CA ALA A 877 38.54 -52.92 8.89
C ALA A 877 37.47 -52.11 9.64
N ASN A 878 37.70 -50.81 9.88
CA ASN A 878 36.83 -49.98 10.71
C ASN A 878 36.29 -48.72 10.00
N LEU A 879 36.65 -48.50 8.73
CA LEU A 879 36.16 -47.42 7.88
C LEU A 879 35.66 -47.96 6.53
N ASP A 880 34.37 -47.76 6.26
CA ASP A 880 33.72 -47.93 4.96
C ASP A 880 33.46 -46.53 4.35
N GLY A 881 34.51 -45.93 3.80
CA GLY A 881 34.53 -44.56 3.27
C GLY A 881 35.94 -44.05 2.97
N ASN A 882 36.05 -42.83 2.42
CA ASN A 882 37.33 -42.21 2.10
C ASN A 882 37.83 -41.28 3.22
N ILE A 883 39.15 -41.11 3.30
CA ILE A 883 39.81 -40.14 4.17
C ILE A 883 40.23 -38.93 3.33
N SER A 884 39.87 -37.72 3.75
CA SER A 884 40.33 -36.45 3.17
C SER A 884 41.09 -35.64 4.22
N GLU A 885 42.39 -35.48 4.00
CA GLU A 885 43.30 -34.81 4.94
C GLU A 885 43.30 -33.27 4.73
N ALA A 886 44.06 -32.56 5.58
CA ALA A 886 44.19 -31.11 5.49
C ALA A 886 44.73 -30.67 4.11
N SER A 887 44.11 -29.64 3.52
CA SER A 887 44.42 -29.09 2.19
C SER A 887 43.99 -29.93 0.98
N ASP A 888 43.32 -31.07 1.14
CA ASP A 888 42.60 -31.74 0.05
C ASP A 888 41.50 -30.77 -0.48
N PRO A 889 41.36 -30.54 -1.80
CA PRO A 889 40.28 -29.74 -2.36
C PRO A 889 38.89 -30.10 -1.80
N VAL A 890 38.63 -31.39 -1.54
CA VAL A 890 37.38 -31.86 -0.93
C VAL A 890 37.26 -31.39 0.52
N SER A 891 38.35 -31.44 1.30
CA SER A 891 38.39 -30.91 2.68
C SER A 891 38.26 -29.40 2.73
N VAL A 892 38.85 -28.67 1.78
CA VAL A 892 38.74 -27.20 1.67
C VAL A 892 37.29 -26.81 1.38
N GLN A 893 36.64 -27.49 0.44
CA GLN A 893 35.23 -27.22 0.13
C GLN A 893 34.31 -27.64 1.28
N ALA A 894 34.54 -28.81 1.89
CA ALA A 894 33.79 -29.26 3.07
C ALA A 894 33.95 -28.30 4.27
N SER A 895 35.11 -27.64 4.39
CA SER A 895 35.37 -26.58 5.38
C SER A 895 34.49 -25.35 5.17
N ALA A 896 34.35 -24.89 3.93
CA ALA A 896 33.45 -23.80 3.59
C ALA A 896 31.98 -24.21 3.84
N ASP A 897 31.61 -25.41 3.42
CA ASP A 897 30.23 -25.91 3.51
C ASP A 897 29.80 -26.17 4.96
N VAL A 898 30.67 -26.65 5.85
CA VAL A 898 30.32 -26.82 7.27
C VAL A 898 30.09 -25.47 7.98
N ILE A 899 30.85 -24.43 7.62
CA ILE A 899 30.60 -23.07 8.12
C ILE A 899 29.25 -22.56 7.63
N ALA A 900 28.98 -22.72 6.33
CA ALA A 900 27.71 -22.30 5.73
C ALA A 900 26.52 -23.05 6.36
N ALA A 901 26.62 -24.37 6.55
CA ALA A 901 25.63 -25.18 7.24
C ALA A 901 25.28 -24.64 8.63
N TYR A 902 26.30 -24.31 9.43
CA TYR A 902 26.08 -23.76 10.75
C TYR A 902 25.47 -22.36 10.72
N SER A 903 25.95 -21.49 9.83
CA SER A 903 25.43 -20.13 9.65
C SER A 903 23.96 -20.16 9.24
N ASP A 904 23.59 -21.04 8.32
CA ASP A 904 22.23 -21.15 7.81
C ASP A 904 21.29 -21.74 8.86
N LEU A 905 21.71 -22.81 9.56
CA LEU A 905 20.96 -23.33 10.71
C LEU A 905 20.82 -22.29 11.83
N ASN A 906 21.80 -21.39 11.98
CA ASN A 906 21.74 -20.28 12.92
C ASN A 906 20.76 -19.18 12.49
N ALA A 907 20.68 -18.88 11.19
CA ALA A 907 19.82 -17.83 10.63
C ALA A 907 18.33 -18.19 10.66
N ILE A 908 17.98 -19.48 10.65
CA ILE A 908 16.58 -19.93 10.72
C ILE A 908 15.93 -19.45 12.03
N ALA A 909 14.80 -18.75 11.91
CA ALA A 909 14.05 -18.21 13.03
C ALA A 909 13.53 -19.32 13.95
N CYS A 910 13.49 -19.05 15.25
CA CYS A 910 12.95 -19.99 16.23
C CYS A 910 11.44 -20.15 16.07
N GLY A 911 10.96 -21.38 16.01
CA GLY A 911 9.53 -21.68 16.05
C GLY A 911 9.05 -21.99 17.46
N VAL A 912 9.82 -22.79 18.21
CA VAL A 912 9.51 -23.18 19.59
C VAL A 912 10.68 -22.84 20.50
N ILE A 913 10.43 -22.07 21.55
CA ILE A 913 11.39 -21.84 22.63
C ILE A 913 11.21 -22.92 23.69
N VAL A 914 12.24 -23.74 23.90
CA VAL A 914 12.25 -24.76 24.96
C VAL A 914 12.85 -24.13 26.22
N THR A 915 12.07 -24.05 27.30
CA THR A 915 12.44 -23.37 28.54
C THR A 915 13.12 -24.26 29.59
N GLY A 916 13.52 -25.48 29.21
CA GLY A 916 14.22 -26.45 30.06
C GLY A 916 15.61 -26.82 29.55
N THR A 917 16.39 -27.49 30.40
CA THR A 917 17.76 -27.98 30.08
C THR A 917 17.80 -29.44 29.64
N SER A 918 16.64 -30.08 29.45
CA SER A 918 16.54 -31.49 29.06
C SER A 918 15.43 -31.75 28.05
N LEU A 919 15.69 -32.68 27.13
CA LEU A 919 14.70 -33.29 26.23
C LEU A 919 14.76 -34.81 26.39
N GLY A 920 13.66 -35.51 26.11
CA GLY A 920 13.59 -36.98 26.15
C GLY A 920 12.55 -37.48 27.14
N SER A 921 12.82 -38.62 27.80
CA SER A 921 11.97 -39.26 28.80
C SER A 921 10.57 -39.59 28.27
N GLY A 922 10.49 -40.00 26.99
CA GLY A 922 9.26 -40.31 26.28
C GLY A 922 8.61 -39.11 25.58
N GLN A 923 9.24 -37.93 25.60
CA GLN A 923 8.71 -36.74 24.93
C GLN A 923 8.61 -36.94 23.43
N THR A 924 7.45 -36.61 22.86
CA THR A 924 7.21 -36.56 21.41
C THR A 924 7.22 -35.12 20.91
N LEU A 925 8.02 -34.86 19.90
CA LEU A 925 8.13 -33.56 19.22
C LEU A 925 7.67 -33.70 17.77
N THR A 926 6.94 -32.69 17.28
CA THR A 926 6.49 -32.58 15.89
C THR A 926 7.43 -31.68 15.07
N PRO A 927 7.30 -31.59 13.73
CA PRO A 927 8.26 -30.87 12.89
C PRO A 927 8.30 -29.38 13.25
N ASN A 928 9.47 -28.88 13.68
CA ASN A 928 9.65 -27.49 14.08
C ASN A 928 11.15 -27.10 14.25
N VAL A 929 11.39 -25.82 14.51
CA VAL A 929 12.69 -25.25 14.91
C VAL A 929 12.67 -25.00 16.42
N TYR A 930 13.33 -25.88 17.17
CA TYR A 930 13.43 -25.86 18.62
C TYR A 930 14.68 -25.10 19.08
N CYS A 931 14.49 -24.01 19.80
CA CYS A 931 15.57 -23.18 20.31
C CYS A 931 15.73 -23.34 21.82
N LEU A 932 16.94 -23.66 22.25
CA LEU A 932 17.33 -23.81 23.65
C LEU A 932 18.39 -22.77 23.98
N GLY A 933 18.14 -21.93 24.98
CA GLY A 933 19.03 -20.81 25.34
C GLY A 933 20.34 -21.23 26.04
N GLY A 934 20.53 -22.51 26.35
CA GLY A 934 21.68 -23.02 27.10
C GLY A 934 22.00 -24.48 26.77
N ALA A 935 22.74 -25.15 27.65
CA ALA A 935 23.12 -26.55 27.48
C ALA A 935 21.90 -27.50 27.50
N LEU A 936 21.97 -28.56 26.71
CA LEU A 936 20.92 -29.56 26.55
C LEU A 936 21.41 -30.94 26.98
N ASN A 937 20.66 -31.59 27.87
CA ASN A 937 20.80 -33.00 28.20
C ASN A 937 19.67 -33.84 27.56
N ILE A 938 19.99 -34.84 26.75
CA ILE A 938 19.00 -35.83 26.32
C ILE A 938 18.87 -36.91 27.38
N THR A 939 17.75 -36.90 28.10
CA THR A 939 17.45 -37.80 29.22
C THR A 939 16.49 -38.88 28.77
N GLY A 940 16.97 -40.08 28.40
CA GLY A 940 16.11 -41.18 27.92
C GLY A 940 15.62 -41.02 26.47
N ASP A 941 14.44 -41.55 26.15
CA ASP A 941 13.93 -41.58 24.78
C ASP A 941 13.31 -40.24 24.35
N LEU A 942 13.71 -39.70 23.20
CA LEU A 942 13.13 -38.55 22.52
C LEU A 942 12.50 -39.04 21.20
N ILE A 943 11.21 -38.79 21.01
CA ILE A 943 10.46 -39.25 19.84
C ILE A 943 10.25 -38.07 18.89
N LEU A 944 10.62 -38.22 17.62
CA LEU A 944 10.37 -37.24 16.55
C LEU A 944 9.30 -37.81 15.63
N ASP A 945 8.14 -37.17 15.61
CA ASP A 945 6.94 -37.59 14.89
C ASP A 945 6.70 -36.68 13.70
N ALA A 946 6.89 -37.21 12.48
CA ALA A 946 6.67 -36.47 11.25
C ALA A 946 5.20 -36.37 10.82
N GLN A 947 4.27 -36.97 11.58
CA GLN A 947 2.83 -36.90 11.36
C GLN A 947 2.40 -37.33 9.94
N GLY A 948 3.16 -38.22 9.31
CA GLY A 948 2.91 -38.74 7.96
C GLY A 948 3.64 -38.01 6.84
N ASP A 949 4.39 -36.93 7.12
CA ASP A 949 5.16 -36.19 6.10
C ASP A 949 6.63 -36.67 6.03
N PRO A 950 7.05 -37.41 4.99
CA PRO A 950 8.43 -37.86 4.86
C PRO A 950 9.46 -36.71 4.69
N ASN A 951 9.00 -35.49 4.39
CA ASN A 951 9.83 -34.29 4.24
C ASN A 951 9.87 -33.43 5.52
N ALA A 952 9.24 -33.88 6.60
CA ALA A 952 9.21 -33.18 7.89
C ALA A 952 10.61 -32.83 8.39
N LEU A 953 10.80 -31.55 8.77
CA LEU A 953 12.07 -30.99 9.21
C LEU A 953 12.08 -30.75 10.73
N PHE A 954 13.15 -31.23 11.38
CA PHE A 954 13.41 -31.01 12.80
C PHE A 954 14.75 -30.31 12.97
N ILE A 955 14.75 -29.10 13.52
CA ILE A 955 15.98 -28.34 13.78
C ILE A 955 16.07 -28.04 15.27
N PHE A 956 17.19 -28.42 15.88
CA PHE A 956 17.50 -28.12 17.28
C PHE A 956 18.66 -27.12 17.33
N LYS A 957 18.38 -25.91 17.82
CA LYS A 957 19.37 -24.85 18.05
C LYS A 957 19.72 -24.82 19.52
N VAL A 958 20.81 -25.50 19.88
CA VAL A 958 21.33 -25.59 21.24
C VAL A 958 22.29 -24.42 21.48
N GLY A 959 21.97 -23.56 22.45
CA GLY A 959 22.76 -22.39 22.84
C GLY A 959 23.96 -22.70 23.75
N GLY A 960 24.24 -23.97 24.03
CA GLY A 960 25.35 -24.44 24.84
C GLY A 960 25.78 -25.86 24.47
N ALA A 961 26.45 -26.56 25.38
CA ALA A 961 26.86 -27.95 25.18
C ALA A 961 25.67 -28.91 25.04
N LEU A 962 25.84 -29.98 24.26
CA LEU A 962 24.87 -31.08 24.12
C LEU A 962 25.47 -32.34 24.72
N SER A 963 24.78 -32.95 25.67
CA SER A 963 25.14 -34.25 26.24
C SER A 963 23.96 -35.20 26.28
N THR A 964 24.23 -36.51 26.20
CA THR A 964 23.19 -37.54 26.40
C THR A 964 23.43 -38.29 27.70
N LEU A 965 22.38 -38.79 28.35
CA LEU A 965 22.54 -39.81 29.39
C LEU A 965 22.83 -41.18 28.75
N THR A 966 23.38 -42.09 29.55
CA THR A 966 23.62 -43.48 29.13
C THR A 966 22.32 -44.11 28.61
N ASN A 967 22.38 -44.77 27.46
CA ASN A 967 21.24 -45.43 26.79
C ASN A 967 20.11 -44.51 26.27
N ALA A 968 20.33 -43.19 26.13
CA ALA A 968 19.35 -42.29 25.51
C ALA A 968 19.09 -42.64 24.03
N LYS A 969 17.86 -42.41 23.53
CA LYS A 969 17.51 -42.73 22.14
C LYS A 969 16.76 -41.59 21.45
N ILE A 970 17.07 -41.33 20.19
CA ILE A 970 16.26 -40.50 19.30
C ILE A 970 15.51 -41.42 18.34
N ILE A 971 14.20 -41.54 18.56
CA ILE A 971 13.30 -42.44 17.85
C ILE A 971 12.55 -41.64 16.78
N LEU A 972 12.62 -42.08 15.53
CA LEU A 972 11.92 -41.45 14.40
C LEU A 972 10.67 -42.27 14.07
N ILE A 973 9.50 -41.63 14.02
CA ILE A 973 8.22 -42.29 13.71
C ILE A 973 7.44 -41.55 12.61
N ASN A 974 6.45 -42.23 12.04
CA ASN A 974 5.47 -41.68 11.09
C ASN A 974 6.08 -40.92 9.89
N GLY A 975 7.17 -41.46 9.31
CA GLY A 975 7.83 -40.87 8.15
C GLY A 975 9.03 -39.98 8.47
N ALA A 976 9.35 -39.74 9.75
CA ALA A 976 10.49 -38.92 10.13
C ALA A 976 11.80 -39.53 9.59
N SER A 977 12.54 -38.73 8.83
CA SER A 977 13.80 -39.13 8.20
C SER A 977 14.99 -38.56 8.96
N LYS A 978 16.00 -39.39 9.23
CA LYS A 978 17.26 -38.95 9.85
C LYS A 978 18.01 -37.88 9.04
N TYR A 979 17.74 -37.77 7.74
CA TYR A 979 18.34 -36.74 6.89
C TYR A 979 17.72 -35.35 7.10
N ASN A 980 16.53 -35.29 7.69
CA ASN A 980 15.80 -34.05 7.96
C ASN A 980 15.84 -33.67 9.45
N VAL A 981 16.80 -34.22 10.20
CA VAL A 981 17.03 -33.88 11.62
C VAL A 981 18.39 -33.20 11.76
N TYR A 982 18.42 -31.97 12.24
CA TYR A 982 19.62 -31.15 12.37
C TYR A 982 19.82 -30.65 13.79
N TRP A 983 21.05 -30.74 14.28
CA TRP A 983 21.46 -30.31 15.62
C TRP A 983 22.56 -29.25 15.49
N ARG A 984 22.20 -27.97 15.60
CA ARG A 984 23.14 -26.86 15.66
C ARG A 984 23.54 -26.65 17.11
N VAL A 985 24.82 -26.85 17.44
CA VAL A 985 25.30 -26.83 18.83
C VAL A 985 26.37 -25.74 19.03
N TYR A 986 26.06 -24.76 19.87
CA TYR A 986 26.99 -23.71 20.30
C TYR A 986 27.80 -24.21 21.51
N GLY A 987 28.62 -25.25 21.32
CA GLY A 987 29.40 -25.88 22.38
C GLY A 987 29.87 -27.29 22.05
N ALA A 988 30.46 -27.96 23.06
CA ALA A 988 30.89 -29.36 22.93
C ALA A 988 29.68 -30.31 22.86
N VAL A 989 29.88 -31.43 22.16
CA VAL A 989 28.89 -32.51 22.04
C VAL A 989 29.47 -33.78 22.66
N GLU A 990 28.73 -34.41 23.57
CA GLU A 990 29.11 -35.67 24.19
C GLU A 990 27.98 -36.70 24.12
N LEU A 991 28.14 -37.73 23.30
CA LEU A 991 27.22 -38.86 23.21
C LEU A 991 27.74 -39.99 24.11
N ASN A 992 27.04 -40.23 25.22
CA ASN A 992 27.43 -41.23 26.22
C ASN A 992 27.06 -42.67 25.81
N THR A 993 27.58 -43.65 26.56
CA THR A 993 27.49 -45.08 26.23
C THR A 993 26.06 -45.57 26.05
N GLY A 994 25.85 -46.39 25.02
CA GLY A 994 24.54 -46.95 24.66
C GLY A 994 23.58 -45.97 23.99
N THR A 995 23.98 -44.71 23.78
CA THR A 995 23.13 -43.72 23.10
C THR A 995 22.85 -44.14 21.65
N GLN A 996 21.60 -44.03 21.20
CA GLN A 996 21.21 -44.16 19.79
C GLN A 996 20.75 -42.80 19.26
N PHE A 997 21.63 -42.10 18.55
CA PHE A 997 21.42 -40.74 18.10
C PHE A 997 21.07 -40.69 16.60
N SER A 998 20.15 -39.80 16.21
CA SER A 998 19.71 -39.64 14.81
C SER A 998 19.81 -38.18 14.37
N GLY A 999 20.37 -37.95 13.18
CA GLY A 999 20.47 -36.62 12.58
C GLY A 999 21.89 -36.15 12.28
N THR A 1000 21.98 -34.96 11.69
CA THR A 1000 23.24 -34.28 11.38
C THR A 1000 23.58 -33.31 12.51
N ILE A 1001 24.71 -33.55 13.18
CA ILE A 1001 25.25 -32.67 14.22
C ILE A 1001 26.20 -31.68 13.55
N VAL A 1002 25.99 -30.38 13.79
CA VAL A 1002 26.87 -29.28 13.37
C VAL A 1002 27.25 -28.46 14.59
N GLY A 1003 28.47 -28.66 15.09
CA GLY A 1003 28.97 -28.09 16.34
C GLY A 1003 30.06 -27.02 16.16
N GLU A 1004 30.09 -26.04 17.06
CA GLU A 1004 31.18 -25.06 17.21
C GLU A 1004 32.21 -25.49 18.28
N GLY A 1005 32.13 -26.73 18.75
CA GLY A 1005 33.03 -27.31 19.76
C GLY A 1005 33.38 -28.77 19.48
N ALA A 1006 34.21 -29.35 20.35
CA ALA A 1006 34.64 -30.74 20.23
C ALA A 1006 33.45 -31.71 20.31
N ILE A 1007 33.51 -32.78 19.50
CA ILE A 1007 32.47 -33.82 19.45
C ILE A 1007 33.08 -35.14 19.92
N THR A 1008 32.53 -35.70 20.99
CA THR A 1008 32.98 -36.97 21.58
C THR A 1008 31.85 -38.01 21.54
N LEU A 1009 32.15 -39.18 20.99
CA LEU A 1009 31.22 -40.31 20.89
C LEU A 1009 31.76 -41.49 21.71
N ASN A 1010 31.15 -41.78 22.86
CA ASN A 1010 31.60 -42.77 23.84
C ASN A 1010 30.69 -44.00 23.84
N GLY A 1011 31.00 -45.04 23.07
CA GLY A 1011 30.19 -46.27 23.00
C GLY A 1011 28.77 -46.03 22.50
N SER A 1012 28.60 -45.07 21.60
CA SER A 1012 27.31 -44.59 21.08
C SER A 1012 27.10 -45.01 19.62
N THR A 1013 25.85 -45.02 19.16
CA THR A 1013 25.48 -45.22 17.76
C THR A 1013 24.94 -43.92 17.18
N LEU A 1014 25.57 -43.40 16.13
CA LEU A 1014 25.11 -42.23 15.39
C LEU A 1014 24.60 -42.62 13.99
N ASN A 1015 23.30 -42.48 13.78
CA ASN A 1015 22.65 -42.58 12.47
C ASN A 1015 22.56 -41.19 11.84
N GLY A 1016 23.67 -40.74 11.24
CA GLY A 1016 23.79 -39.41 10.67
C GLY A 1016 25.25 -38.97 10.57
N ARG A 1017 25.53 -37.71 10.91
CA ARG A 1017 26.85 -37.09 10.70
C ARG A 1017 27.30 -36.30 11.92
N ALA A 1018 28.60 -36.27 12.17
CA ALA A 1018 29.23 -35.38 13.15
C ALA A 1018 30.14 -34.39 12.43
N LEU A 1019 29.70 -33.14 12.35
CA LEU A 1019 30.38 -32.05 11.67
C LEU A 1019 30.77 -30.98 12.70
N ALA A 1020 32.03 -30.57 12.71
CA ALA A 1020 32.54 -29.55 13.62
C ALA A 1020 33.18 -28.40 12.84
N ILE A 1021 32.91 -27.16 13.23
CA ILE A 1021 33.64 -25.98 12.74
C ILE A 1021 34.97 -25.85 13.51
N LEU A 1022 34.89 -26.05 14.83
CA LEU A 1022 36.01 -25.90 15.76
C LEU A 1022 35.98 -27.06 16.74
N GLY A 1023 37.11 -27.73 16.93
CA GLY A 1023 37.29 -28.78 17.92
C GLY A 1023 37.56 -30.17 17.34
N ALA A 1024 38.18 -31.00 18.16
CA ALA A 1024 38.48 -32.39 17.81
C ALA A 1024 37.22 -33.26 17.78
N ILE A 1025 37.24 -34.29 16.94
CA ILE A 1025 36.23 -35.36 16.93
C ILE A 1025 36.89 -36.62 17.49
N VAL A 1026 36.39 -37.12 18.61
CA VAL A 1026 36.95 -38.29 19.31
C VAL A 1026 35.91 -39.40 19.38
N LEU A 1027 36.28 -40.59 18.93
CA LEU A 1027 35.42 -41.77 18.92
C LEU A 1027 36.02 -42.84 19.84
N ASN A 1028 35.24 -43.35 20.80
CA ASN A 1028 35.64 -44.43 21.70
C ASN A 1028 34.62 -45.58 21.57
N GLY A 1029 34.94 -46.64 20.84
CA GLY A 1029 34.06 -47.81 20.67
C GLY A 1029 32.65 -47.53 20.14
N SER A 1030 32.46 -46.50 19.31
CA SER A 1030 31.16 -46.07 18.76
C SER A 1030 30.88 -46.65 17.37
N VAL A 1031 29.64 -46.53 16.89
CA VAL A 1031 29.23 -46.93 15.53
C VAL A 1031 28.60 -45.74 14.81
N ILE A 1032 29.11 -45.36 13.65
CA ILE A 1032 28.60 -44.22 12.88
C ILE A 1032 28.18 -44.69 11.49
N THR A 1033 26.95 -44.38 11.10
CA THR A 1033 26.39 -44.73 9.79
C THR A 1033 25.80 -43.51 9.10
N SER A 1034 26.52 -43.03 8.09
CA SER A 1034 26.06 -42.06 7.10
C SER A 1034 25.97 -42.76 5.74
N ASN A 1035 24.78 -42.85 5.13
CA ASN A 1035 24.70 -43.38 3.77
C ASN A 1035 24.95 -42.23 2.80
N CYS A 1036 26.16 -42.14 2.25
CA CYS A 1036 26.38 -41.45 0.99
C CYS A 1036 25.80 -42.38 -0.09
N SER A 1037 24.53 -42.20 -0.43
CA SER A 1037 24.08 -42.57 -1.78
C SER A 1037 24.29 -41.32 -2.61
N PRO A 1038 25.00 -41.38 -3.75
CA PRO A 1038 25.11 -40.23 -4.63
C PRO A 1038 23.68 -39.84 -5.05
N MET A 1039 23.22 -38.69 -4.56
CA MET A 1039 22.09 -38.02 -5.20
C MET A 1039 22.64 -37.51 -6.52
N ILE A 1040 22.25 -38.15 -7.63
CA ILE A 1040 22.43 -37.55 -8.95
C ILE A 1040 21.52 -36.31 -8.96
N VAL A 1041 22.11 -35.14 -8.72
CA VAL A 1041 21.50 -33.86 -9.10
C VAL A 1041 21.74 -33.73 -10.60
N VAL A 1042 20.75 -34.10 -11.42
CA VAL A 1042 20.71 -33.63 -12.82
C VAL A 1042 20.18 -32.21 -12.76
N GLY A 1043 21.07 -31.21 -12.79
CA GLY A 1043 20.64 -29.83 -12.64
C GLY A 1043 21.72 -28.76 -12.63
N SER A 1044 22.71 -28.81 -13.52
CA SER A 1044 23.27 -27.61 -14.16
C SER A 1044 24.18 -28.02 -15.31
N THR A 1045 24.27 -27.16 -16.32
CA THR A 1045 25.08 -27.31 -17.53
C THR A 1045 26.60 -27.17 -17.31
N ASN A 1046 27.11 -27.40 -16.10
CA ASN A 1046 28.55 -27.50 -15.84
C ASN A 1046 28.93 -28.93 -15.45
N LYS A 1047 29.80 -29.52 -16.27
CA LYS A 1047 30.40 -30.86 -16.11
C LYS A 1047 31.10 -31.05 -14.75
N PRO A 1048 31.11 -32.28 -14.20
CA PRO A 1048 32.10 -32.67 -13.20
C PRO A 1048 33.49 -32.72 -13.86
N THR A 1049 34.45 -31.94 -13.33
CA THR A 1049 35.88 -32.07 -13.67
C THR A 1049 36.54 -33.10 -12.75
N PHE A 1050 37.21 -34.08 -13.35
CA PHE A 1050 38.06 -35.03 -12.63
C PHE A 1050 39.52 -34.60 -12.75
N ASN A 1051 40.11 -34.12 -11.65
CA ASN A 1051 41.55 -33.89 -11.57
C ASN A 1051 42.26 -35.17 -11.11
N THR A 1052 43.12 -35.74 -11.95
CA THR A 1052 44.08 -36.77 -11.53
C THR A 1052 45.47 -36.16 -11.45
N SER A 1053 46.03 -36.07 -10.24
CA SER A 1053 47.44 -35.74 -10.02
C SER A 1053 48.31 -37.00 -10.22
N GLY A 1054 49.08 -37.03 -11.31
CA GLY A 1054 50.15 -38.00 -11.59
C GLY A 1054 51.25 -37.34 -12.45
N PRO A 1055 52.51 -37.82 -12.42
CA PRO A 1055 53.69 -36.98 -12.67
C PRO A 1055 54.02 -36.66 -14.15
N PHE A 1056 53.08 -36.83 -15.08
CA PHE A 1056 53.23 -36.33 -16.46
C PHE A 1056 51.91 -35.70 -16.91
N GLY A 1057 51.88 -34.36 -16.92
CA GLY A 1057 50.70 -33.60 -17.29
C GLY A 1057 50.38 -33.73 -18.78
N PHE A 1058 49.19 -34.23 -19.08
CA PHE A 1058 48.51 -34.03 -20.35
C PHE A 1058 47.06 -33.63 -20.06
N CYS A 1059 46.64 -32.50 -20.61
CA CYS A 1059 45.23 -32.08 -20.59
C CYS A 1059 44.49 -32.83 -21.70
N VAL A 1060 43.63 -33.76 -21.33
CA VAL A 1060 42.55 -34.24 -22.20
C VAL A 1060 41.26 -34.00 -21.45
N GLU A 1061 40.63 -32.84 -21.67
CA GLU A 1061 39.23 -32.69 -21.28
C GLU A 1061 38.36 -33.32 -22.36
N ASN A 1062 37.44 -34.19 -21.93
CA ASN A 1062 36.21 -34.55 -22.62
C ASN A 1062 36.30 -35.50 -23.82
N ILE A 1063 36.16 -36.80 -23.54
CA ILE A 1063 35.31 -37.64 -24.40
C ILE A 1063 33.87 -37.33 -23.98
N HIS A 1064 33.08 -36.71 -24.86
CA HIS A 1064 31.64 -36.58 -24.63
C HIS A 1064 31.01 -37.97 -24.71
N GLU A 1065 30.40 -38.43 -23.62
CA GLU A 1065 29.46 -39.53 -23.67
C GLU A 1065 28.21 -39.07 -24.43
N ALA A 1066 27.74 -39.90 -25.36
CA ALA A 1066 26.57 -39.62 -26.18
C ALA A 1066 25.33 -39.35 -25.32
N VAL A 1067 24.66 -38.24 -25.62
CA VAL A 1067 23.39 -37.85 -25.00
C VAL A 1067 22.30 -38.78 -25.52
N TYR A 1068 21.63 -39.49 -24.62
CA TYR A 1068 20.38 -40.21 -24.91
C TYR A 1068 19.20 -39.26 -24.70
N ASP A 1069 18.50 -38.90 -25.78
CA ASP A 1069 17.21 -38.21 -25.76
C ASP A 1069 16.09 -39.26 -25.55
N PRO A 1070 15.27 -39.18 -24.49
CA PRO A 1070 14.20 -40.14 -24.27
C PRO A 1070 12.92 -39.87 -25.08
N ILE A 1071 12.93 -38.95 -26.06
CA ILE A 1071 11.73 -38.64 -26.87
C ILE A 1071 11.96 -38.87 -28.37
N ALA A 1072 12.22 -40.14 -28.74
CA ALA A 1072 11.87 -40.67 -30.06
C ALA A 1072 11.92 -42.21 -30.08
N ILE A 1073 11.01 -42.88 -29.37
CA ILE A 1073 10.69 -44.28 -29.64
C ILE A 1073 9.23 -44.34 -30.05
N ASP A 1074 9.01 -44.33 -31.37
CA ASP A 1074 7.71 -44.68 -31.94
C ASP A 1074 7.68 -46.21 -32.05
N ILE A 1075 6.83 -46.85 -31.24
CA ILE A 1075 6.54 -48.28 -31.36
C ILE A 1075 5.77 -48.48 -32.67
N ILE A 1076 6.44 -48.95 -33.72
CA ILE A 1076 5.75 -49.39 -34.94
C ILE A 1076 5.78 -50.92 -34.98
N SER A 1077 4.71 -51.51 -34.44
CA SER A 1077 4.14 -52.86 -34.68
C SER A 1077 4.06 -53.78 -33.44
N PRO A 1078 2.91 -54.44 -33.17
CA PRO A 1078 2.68 -55.23 -31.94
C PRO A 1078 3.39 -56.58 -31.85
N ASP A 1079 4.15 -57.01 -32.88
CA ASP A 1079 4.47 -58.44 -33.01
C ASP A 1079 5.90 -58.88 -32.62
N ARG A 1080 6.80 -57.98 -32.16
CA ARG A 1080 8.10 -58.34 -31.53
C ARG A 1080 8.64 -57.26 -30.57
N PRO A 1081 8.64 -57.45 -29.24
CA PRO A 1081 9.05 -56.42 -28.26
C PRO A 1081 10.57 -56.28 -28.01
N ASP A 1082 11.41 -57.09 -28.66
CA ASP A 1082 12.81 -57.29 -28.22
C ASP A 1082 13.88 -56.61 -29.09
N TYR A 1083 13.51 -55.64 -29.95
CA TYR A 1083 14.45 -54.94 -30.83
C TYR A 1083 14.24 -53.40 -30.82
N TYR A 1084 15.33 -52.64 -30.71
CA TYR A 1084 15.36 -51.17 -30.83
C TYR A 1084 16.16 -50.77 -32.09
N THR A 1085 15.63 -49.85 -32.90
CA THR A 1085 16.32 -49.24 -34.06
C THR A 1085 16.24 -47.72 -34.00
N LEU A 1086 17.36 -47.04 -34.27
CA LEU A 1086 17.43 -45.58 -34.43
C LEU A 1086 17.06 -45.24 -35.89
N LYS A 1087 16.30 -44.17 -36.15
CA LYS A 1087 15.86 -43.79 -37.52
C LYS A 1087 16.75 -42.68 -38.11
N ALA A 1088 16.88 -42.70 -39.44
CA ALA A 1088 17.60 -41.68 -40.21
C ALA A 1088 16.95 -40.29 -40.05
N GLY A 1089 17.68 -39.37 -39.41
CA GLY A 1089 17.25 -37.99 -39.14
C GLY A 1089 17.64 -37.49 -37.75
N ASP A 1090 17.94 -38.39 -36.82
CA ASP A 1090 18.46 -38.05 -35.49
C ASP A 1090 19.94 -37.61 -35.56
N PRO A 1091 20.39 -36.68 -34.69
CA PRO A 1091 21.75 -36.16 -34.75
C PRO A 1091 22.76 -37.30 -34.63
N PRO A 1092 23.77 -37.37 -35.51
CA PRO A 1092 24.78 -38.41 -35.48
C PRO A 1092 25.49 -38.43 -34.12
N LEU A 1093 25.94 -39.62 -33.72
CA LEU A 1093 26.83 -39.83 -32.58
C LEU A 1093 28.20 -39.26 -32.94
N ASP A 1094 28.30 -37.93 -32.92
CA ASP A 1094 29.41 -37.16 -33.45
C ASP A 1094 30.44 -36.96 -32.34
N ILE A 1095 31.57 -37.68 -32.41
CA ILE A 1095 32.75 -37.39 -31.58
C ILE A 1095 33.41 -36.16 -32.19
N ILE A 1096 32.84 -34.98 -31.95
CA ILE A 1096 33.41 -33.71 -32.42
C ILE A 1096 34.57 -33.33 -31.50
N THR A 1097 35.75 -33.16 -32.11
CA THR A 1097 36.97 -32.66 -31.49
C THR A 1097 36.79 -31.22 -31.01
N ALA A 1098 37.10 -30.98 -29.73
CA ALA A 1098 37.00 -29.66 -29.11
C ALA A 1098 37.96 -28.65 -29.78
N THR A 1099 37.45 -27.46 -30.12
CA THR A 1099 38.28 -26.31 -30.51
C THR A 1099 38.70 -25.58 -29.23
N TYR A 1100 40.00 -25.50 -28.95
CA TYR A 1100 40.54 -24.80 -27.78
C TYR A 1100 40.97 -23.37 -28.13
N ALA A 1101 40.63 -22.43 -27.26
CA ALA A 1101 41.28 -21.13 -27.16
C ALA A 1101 41.72 -20.92 -25.70
N SER A 1102 42.99 -21.24 -25.41
CA SER A 1102 43.72 -20.80 -24.23
C SER A 1102 45.21 -20.67 -24.63
N PRO A 1103 45.98 -19.70 -24.10
CA PRO A 1103 47.32 -19.38 -24.61
C PRO A 1103 48.44 -20.33 -24.18
N ASP A 1104 48.20 -21.36 -23.36
CA ASP A 1104 49.27 -22.06 -22.63
C ASP A 1104 49.48 -23.56 -22.93
N CYS A 1105 49.12 -24.07 -24.13
CA CYS A 1105 49.49 -25.45 -24.51
C CYS A 1105 49.95 -25.58 -25.97
N ALA A 1106 51.16 -26.15 -26.14
CA ALA A 1106 51.74 -26.47 -27.44
C ALA A 1106 51.12 -27.74 -28.05
N ILE A 1107 50.98 -27.73 -29.38
CA ILE A 1107 50.27 -28.69 -30.22
C ILE A 1107 51.02 -30.04 -30.25
N ALA A 1108 50.33 -31.16 -30.01
CA ALA A 1108 50.83 -32.52 -30.28
C ALA A 1108 49.99 -33.18 -31.39
N VAL A 1109 50.63 -33.49 -32.53
CA VAL A 1109 50.00 -34.08 -33.73
C VAL A 1109 50.49 -35.53 -33.89
N GLY A 1110 49.60 -36.49 -34.23
CA GLY A 1110 49.98 -37.82 -34.75
C GLY A 1110 49.58 -39.08 -33.95
N TYR A 1111 48.62 -39.03 -33.03
CA TYR A 1111 48.15 -40.20 -32.27
C TYR A 1111 47.04 -41.00 -33.00
N ILE A 1112 46.98 -42.32 -32.76
CA ILE A 1112 45.97 -43.26 -33.28
C ILE A 1112 45.08 -43.74 -32.11
N LEU A 1113 43.76 -43.69 -32.28
CA LEU A 1113 42.81 -44.20 -31.28
C LEU A 1113 42.36 -45.63 -31.60
N HIS A 1114 42.51 -46.53 -30.64
CA HIS A 1114 42.02 -47.90 -30.69
C HIS A 1114 40.83 -48.08 -29.74
N TRP A 1115 39.82 -48.85 -30.15
CA TRP A 1115 38.67 -49.17 -29.30
C TRP A 1115 37.99 -50.51 -29.63
N SER A 1116 37.26 -51.07 -28.66
CA SER A 1116 36.41 -52.26 -28.81
C SER A 1116 35.20 -52.21 -27.88
N ILE A 1117 34.13 -52.93 -28.25
CA ILE A 1117 32.90 -53.04 -27.44
C ILE A 1117 32.59 -54.53 -27.22
N THR A 1118 32.39 -54.89 -25.96
CA THR A 1118 32.08 -56.25 -25.53
C THR A 1118 30.83 -56.28 -24.66
N ASP A 1119 30.12 -57.41 -24.66
CA ASP A 1119 29.06 -57.66 -23.70
C ASP A 1119 29.62 -57.98 -22.30
N ASN A 1120 28.74 -58.17 -21.32
CA ASN A 1120 29.13 -58.54 -19.95
C ASN A 1120 29.91 -59.86 -19.83
N ALA A 1121 29.88 -60.73 -20.86
CA ALA A 1121 30.66 -61.96 -20.92
C ALA A 1121 32.02 -61.77 -21.63
N GLY A 1122 32.32 -60.56 -22.12
CA GLY A 1122 33.57 -60.22 -22.80
C GLY A 1122 33.60 -60.58 -24.28
N LEU A 1123 32.46 -60.93 -24.90
CA LEU A 1123 32.36 -61.27 -26.32
C LEU A 1123 32.10 -60.00 -27.16
N PRO A 1124 32.73 -59.86 -28.36
CA PRO A 1124 32.54 -58.70 -29.22
C PRO A 1124 31.12 -58.62 -29.80
N VAL A 1125 30.54 -57.41 -29.77
CA VAL A 1125 29.17 -57.15 -30.23
C VAL A 1125 29.09 -57.22 -31.77
N LYS A 1126 28.06 -57.90 -32.31
CA LYS A 1126 27.85 -58.10 -33.75
C LYS A 1126 26.87 -57.06 -34.32
N SER A 1127 27.15 -56.55 -35.53
CA SER A 1127 26.18 -55.74 -36.28
C SER A 1127 25.12 -56.60 -36.97
N VAL A 1128 24.05 -55.97 -37.48
CA VAL A 1128 22.93 -56.63 -38.19
C VAL A 1128 23.36 -57.42 -39.43
N SER A 1129 24.57 -57.17 -39.93
CA SER A 1129 25.18 -57.89 -41.07
C SER A 1129 26.15 -59.00 -40.64
N ASN A 1130 26.15 -59.42 -39.37
CA ASN A 1130 27.04 -60.45 -38.80
C ASN A 1130 28.54 -60.11 -38.87
N VAL A 1131 28.89 -58.83 -39.00
CA VAL A 1131 30.29 -58.36 -38.96
C VAL A 1131 30.68 -58.04 -37.52
N PHE A 1132 31.85 -58.53 -37.08
CA PHE A 1132 32.41 -58.20 -35.76
C PHE A 1132 32.88 -56.74 -35.75
N LEU A 1133 32.41 -55.94 -34.79
CA LEU A 1133 32.88 -54.57 -34.59
C LEU A 1133 34.26 -54.62 -33.93
N THR A 1134 35.32 -54.73 -34.73
CA THR A 1134 36.71 -54.62 -34.25
C THR A 1134 37.54 -53.76 -35.20
N ASN A 1135 38.19 -52.75 -34.62
CA ASN A 1135 39.31 -51.96 -35.10
C ASN A 1135 39.10 -51.21 -36.45
N ILE A 1136 38.56 -49.99 -36.37
CA ILE A 1136 38.71 -48.98 -37.43
C ILE A 1136 39.81 -48.02 -36.95
N THR A 1137 41.02 -48.19 -37.46
CA THR A 1137 42.18 -47.32 -37.19
C THR A 1137 42.02 -45.99 -37.93
N GLY A 1138 41.51 -44.96 -37.25
CA GLY A 1138 41.51 -43.59 -37.76
C GLY A 1138 42.75 -42.83 -37.30
N GLN A 1139 43.59 -42.35 -38.22
CA GLN A 1139 44.64 -41.39 -37.90
C GLN A 1139 44.03 -40.00 -37.69
N VAL A 1140 44.31 -39.37 -36.54
CA VAL A 1140 43.92 -37.97 -36.31
C VAL A 1140 44.98 -37.06 -36.94
N SER A 1141 44.80 -36.73 -38.21
CA SER A 1141 45.56 -35.67 -38.89
C SER A 1141 44.59 -34.73 -39.61
N ASP A 1142 44.81 -33.42 -39.44
CA ASP A 1142 44.02 -32.28 -39.87
C ASP A 1142 42.99 -32.53 -40.99
N TYR A 1143 41.69 -32.45 -40.68
CA TYR A 1143 40.64 -32.36 -41.69
C TYR A 1143 39.51 -31.42 -41.27
N THR A 1144 39.50 -30.25 -41.92
CA THR A 1144 38.32 -29.39 -42.12
C THR A 1144 37.16 -30.19 -42.73
N LYS A 1145 36.03 -30.22 -42.02
CA LYS A 1145 34.64 -30.37 -42.51
C LYS A 1145 34.42 -31.38 -43.65
N ALA A 1146 34.15 -32.64 -43.31
CA ALA A 1146 33.65 -33.65 -44.26
C ALA A 1146 32.14 -33.89 -44.07
N THR A 1147 31.35 -33.45 -45.04
CA THR A 1147 29.96 -33.84 -45.26
C THR A 1147 29.88 -35.24 -45.90
N SER A 1148 28.99 -36.09 -45.38
CA SER A 1148 28.50 -37.38 -45.91
C SER A 1148 29.43 -38.60 -45.86
N ALA A 1149 29.10 -39.58 -44.99
CA ALA A 1149 29.21 -41.02 -45.26
C ALA A 1149 28.37 -41.83 -44.24
N THR A 1150 27.39 -42.57 -44.78
CA THR A 1150 26.61 -43.71 -44.27
C THR A 1150 26.98 -44.29 -42.89
N THR A 1151 26.13 -44.10 -41.88
CA THR A 1151 26.19 -44.80 -40.59
C THR A 1151 25.46 -46.14 -40.66
N THR A 1152 26.18 -47.22 -40.35
CA THR A 1152 25.65 -48.58 -40.20
C THR A 1152 25.01 -48.74 -38.81
N ASP A 1153 23.75 -49.14 -38.74
CA ASP A 1153 23.02 -49.28 -37.47
C ASP A 1153 23.60 -50.41 -36.56
N ILE A 1154 23.74 -50.14 -35.27
CA ILE A 1154 24.15 -51.13 -34.24
C ILE A 1154 22.92 -51.51 -33.43
N ILE A 1155 22.56 -52.80 -33.41
CA ILE A 1155 21.42 -53.33 -32.66
C ILE A 1155 21.92 -54.03 -31.40
N PHE A 1156 21.37 -53.66 -30.24
CA PHE A 1156 21.64 -54.29 -28.95
C PHE A 1156 20.51 -55.29 -28.62
N GLN A 1157 20.83 -56.56 -28.40
CA GLN A 1157 19.85 -57.58 -27.97
C GLN A 1157 19.79 -57.65 -26.44
N GLY A 1158 18.60 -57.50 -25.87
CA GLY A 1158 18.34 -57.74 -24.44
C GLY A 1158 17.00 -58.46 -24.26
N ALA A 1159 16.97 -59.49 -23.40
CA ALA A 1159 15.73 -60.15 -23.03
C ALA A 1159 14.88 -59.22 -22.15
N ALA A 1160 13.56 -59.17 -22.39
CA ALA A 1160 12.63 -58.37 -21.60
C ALA A 1160 12.84 -58.59 -20.09
N ASN A 1161 12.99 -57.48 -19.34
CA ASN A 1161 13.14 -57.40 -17.88
C ASN A 1161 14.53 -57.69 -17.27
N SER A 1162 15.62 -57.64 -18.03
CA SER A 1162 16.98 -57.72 -17.45
C SER A 1162 17.82 -56.48 -17.74
N VAL A 1163 18.55 -55.98 -16.74
CA VAL A 1163 19.57 -54.94 -16.90
C VAL A 1163 20.74 -55.52 -17.68
N VAL A 1164 21.07 -54.92 -18.83
CA VAL A 1164 22.22 -55.37 -19.65
C VAL A 1164 23.32 -54.32 -19.59
N THR A 1165 24.55 -54.74 -19.30
CA THR A 1165 25.73 -53.87 -19.27
C THR A 1165 26.71 -54.28 -20.37
N TYR A 1166 27.28 -53.29 -21.06
CA TYR A 1166 28.30 -53.43 -22.09
C TYR A 1166 29.58 -52.72 -21.66
N LYS A 1167 30.73 -53.25 -22.05
CA LYS A 1167 32.05 -52.66 -21.78
C LYS A 1167 32.65 -52.09 -23.05
N ILE A 1168 33.03 -50.82 -23.00
CA ILE A 1168 33.78 -50.13 -24.04
C ILE A 1168 35.22 -50.00 -23.56
N ILE A 1169 36.16 -50.49 -24.35
CA ILE A 1169 37.58 -50.47 -24.05
C ILE A 1169 38.26 -49.59 -25.10
N TYR A 1170 39.11 -48.64 -24.71
CA TYR A 1170 39.85 -47.80 -25.64
C TYR A 1170 41.23 -47.37 -25.12
N TRP A 1171 42.15 -47.07 -26.02
CA TRP A 1171 43.50 -46.55 -25.73
C TRP A 1171 44.07 -45.80 -26.94
N LEU A 1172 45.03 -44.92 -26.70
CA LEU A 1172 45.74 -44.17 -27.72
C LEU A 1172 47.11 -44.81 -27.99
N GLU A 1173 47.55 -44.77 -29.24
CA GLU A 1173 48.90 -45.10 -29.67
C GLU A 1173 49.55 -43.84 -30.22
N ASP A 1174 50.73 -43.48 -29.72
CA ASP A 1174 51.48 -42.33 -30.22
C ASP A 1174 52.13 -42.62 -31.59
N PRO A 1175 52.61 -41.60 -32.33
CA PRO A 1175 53.24 -41.83 -33.63
C PRO A 1175 54.57 -42.63 -33.55
N CYS A 1176 55.06 -42.95 -32.36
CA CYS A 1176 56.21 -43.81 -32.11
C CYS A 1176 55.82 -45.24 -31.69
N GLY A 1177 54.52 -45.59 -31.67
CA GLY A 1177 53.99 -46.92 -31.36
C GLY A 1177 53.79 -47.20 -29.86
N LYS A 1178 53.83 -46.16 -29.01
CA LYS A 1178 53.68 -46.30 -27.56
C LYS A 1178 52.21 -46.16 -27.14
N LEU A 1179 51.71 -47.14 -26.39
CA LEU A 1179 50.31 -47.20 -25.97
C LEU A 1179 50.07 -46.43 -24.67
N SER A 1180 48.94 -45.71 -24.60
CA SER A 1180 48.40 -45.15 -23.37
C SER A 1180 47.81 -46.24 -22.48
N ASP A 1181 47.51 -45.88 -21.22
CA ASP A 1181 46.73 -46.75 -20.36
C ASP A 1181 45.39 -47.12 -21.02
N ILE A 1182 45.02 -48.39 -20.94
CA ILE A 1182 43.73 -48.89 -21.41
C ILE A 1182 42.64 -48.36 -20.49
N LYS A 1183 41.66 -47.68 -21.09
CA LYS A 1183 40.47 -47.19 -20.39
C LYS A 1183 39.29 -48.10 -20.69
N VAL A 1184 38.52 -48.40 -19.66
CA VAL A 1184 37.31 -49.24 -19.75
C VAL A 1184 36.15 -48.46 -19.17
N ASN A 1185 35.13 -48.20 -19.99
CA ASN A 1185 33.85 -47.66 -19.54
C ASN A 1185 32.78 -48.74 -19.64
N THR A 1186 31.74 -48.62 -18.82
CA THR A 1186 30.58 -49.51 -18.83
C THR A 1186 29.32 -48.71 -19.11
N ILE A 1187 28.50 -49.18 -20.05
CA ILE A 1187 27.17 -48.64 -20.32
C ILE A 1187 26.16 -49.66 -19.80
N THR A 1188 25.25 -49.22 -18.92
CA THR A 1188 24.21 -50.06 -18.34
C THR A 1188 22.83 -49.59 -18.79
N ILE A 1189 22.07 -50.48 -19.42
CA ILE A 1189 20.70 -50.22 -19.89
C ILE A 1189 19.72 -50.86 -18.89
N ASN A 1190 18.91 -50.02 -18.23
CA ASN A 1190 17.91 -50.45 -17.26
C ASN A 1190 16.50 -50.48 -17.88
N PRO A 1191 15.69 -51.54 -17.68
CA PRO A 1191 14.29 -51.52 -18.06
C PRO A 1191 13.44 -50.64 -17.13
N ARG A 1192 12.43 -49.95 -17.67
CA ARG A 1192 11.45 -49.19 -16.87
C ARG A 1192 10.54 -50.14 -16.07
N PRO A 1193 10.26 -49.88 -14.78
CA PRO A 1193 9.20 -50.58 -14.07
C PRO A 1193 7.84 -49.97 -14.43
N ASN A 1194 6.88 -50.84 -14.77
CA ASN A 1194 5.45 -50.59 -15.01
C ASN A 1194 5.03 -50.12 -16.42
N ILE A 1195 5.04 -51.03 -17.37
CA ILE A 1195 4.05 -51.07 -18.47
C ILE A 1195 3.30 -52.39 -18.33
N GLN A 1196 2.02 -52.33 -17.96
CA GLN A 1196 1.02 -53.34 -18.33
C GLN A 1196 0.24 -52.79 -19.51
#